data_AF-A0A8J4V950-F1
#
_entry.id   AF-A0A8J4V950-F1
#
_cell.length_a   1.000
_cell.length_b   1.000
_cell.length_c   1.000
_cell.angle_alpha   90.00
_cell.angle_beta   90.00
_cell.angle_gamma   90.00
#
_symmetry.space_group_name_H-M   'P 1'
#
loop_
_entity.id
_entity.type
_entity.pdbx_description
1 polymer ?
#
loop_
_entity_poly.entity_id
_entity_poly.type
_entity_poly.pdbx_seq_one_letter_code
_entity_poly.pdbx_strand_id
1 'polypeptide(L)'
;MLSLSSLHHHCSPPQLNNPSLSSSSSLSLSSSPSLKPTTTATTPKTLYLRRKTLRIRALDAAQPYDYETKLAITHFHTTHHLKIGIIGFGNYGQFLAKTLVSQGHTVLAHSRSDHSHAARSLGVSFFSDPNDLCEEHPEVILLCTSIISTERVLASLPLQRLKRNTLFVDVLSVKEFPKNLLLDLLPPYFDVICCHPMFGPQSAKQTWDGLFFVYEKARIANEDSRISRCDKFLNVFAREGCEMVEMSCAEHDKYAAGSQFITHTVGRVLEMLNLKSTPINTKGYETLLNLVEITAEDSFDLYYGLFMYNKSAMEMLERLDLAFEALRNELFGRLHGVVRNQLFDKVQKAKNSLFNGNGAGHNWTQNGAALQATSLATKSQDVTQPYEYKDDLCEEHPEVILLCTSILSTEQVLKSLPLQRLRRSTLFVDVLSVKEFPRSLFLQYLPPYFDVLCTHPMFGPESGKNGWNGLPFVYDKVRVGSDESRVSRCDRFLDIFAREGCRMVEMSCAEHDWHAAGSQFITHTMGRVLEKLGLESTPINTRGYETLLNLVENTAGDSFDLYYGLFMYNANAMEQLERLDHSFESLKKQLFGRLHGVLRKQLFGTAEKFQVSREKPMLPKLSQSSAALPSSSDTLHVQNN
;
A
#
# COMPACT_ATOMS: atom_id res chain seq x y z
N MET A 1 -5.84 54.18 23.34
CA MET A 1 -6.41 55.20 22.43
C MET A 1 -6.70 54.53 21.09
N LEU A 2 -7.97 54.63 20.63
CA LEU A 2 -8.49 54.47 19.25
C LEU A 2 -8.32 53.05 18.62
N SER A 3 -9.31 52.15 18.53
CA SER A 3 -10.67 52.13 17.91
C SER A 3 -10.63 52.40 16.39
N LEU A 4 -11.10 51.55 15.46
CA LEU A 4 -12.47 51.01 15.21
C LEU A 4 -12.37 49.91 14.10
N SER A 5 -12.84 48.66 14.30
CA SER A 5 -14.17 48.06 14.02
C SER A 5 -14.46 47.64 12.56
N SER A 6 -14.84 46.36 12.36
CA SER A 6 -15.85 45.87 11.38
C SER A 6 -16.31 44.42 11.68
N LEU A 7 -17.50 44.31 12.29
CA LEU A 7 -18.62 43.36 12.15
C LEU A 7 -18.40 41.86 11.79
N HIS A 8 -18.76 40.97 12.72
CA HIS A 8 -19.15 39.58 12.49
C HIS A 8 -20.61 39.34 12.93
N HIS A 9 -21.42 38.69 12.09
CA HIS A 9 -22.75 38.18 12.43
C HIS A 9 -22.65 36.71 12.86
N HIS A 10 -23.16 36.41 14.06
CA HIS A 10 -23.44 35.07 14.58
C HIS A 10 -24.89 34.66 14.29
N CYS A 11 -25.11 33.39 13.95
CA CYS A 11 -26.39 32.72 14.18
C CYS A 11 -26.18 31.22 14.42
N SER A 12 -26.66 30.71 15.55
CA SER A 12 -26.76 29.29 15.91
C SER A 12 -28.19 29.03 16.45
N PRO A 13 -28.82 27.87 16.17
CA PRO A 13 -30.08 27.48 16.81
C PRO A 13 -29.88 26.39 17.90
N PRO A 14 -30.92 26.12 18.74
CA PRO A 14 -30.75 25.67 20.13
C PRO A 14 -30.96 24.18 20.38
N GLN A 15 -30.42 23.70 21.51
CA GLN A 15 -30.69 22.39 22.14
C GLN A 15 -31.87 22.46 23.11
N LEU A 16 -32.66 21.38 23.17
CA LEU A 16 -33.68 21.14 24.20
C LEU A 16 -33.48 19.75 24.82
N ASN A 17 -33.40 19.74 26.15
CA ASN A 17 -33.27 18.59 27.05
C ASN A 17 -34.52 17.70 27.10
N ASN A 18 -34.34 16.41 27.41
CA ASN A 18 -35.33 15.62 28.13
C ASN A 18 -34.66 14.52 28.99
N PRO A 19 -35.07 14.33 30.26
CA PRO A 19 -34.49 13.31 31.15
C PRO A 19 -35.38 12.04 31.32
N SER A 20 -34.68 10.90 31.44
CA SER A 20 -34.91 9.67 32.24
C SER A 20 -36.31 9.26 32.76
N LEU A 21 -36.73 7.99 32.55
CA LEU A 21 -36.64 6.85 33.51
C LEU A 21 -37.41 5.59 33.05
N SER A 22 -36.92 4.46 33.57
CA SER A 22 -37.09 3.04 33.26
C SER A 22 -38.38 2.35 33.76
N SER A 23 -38.76 1.20 33.15
CA SER A 23 -38.62 -0.17 33.73
C SER A 23 -39.63 -1.23 33.21
N SER A 24 -39.05 -2.31 32.65
CA SER A 24 -39.37 -3.76 32.71
C SER A 24 -40.79 -4.35 32.75
N SER A 25 -41.01 -5.34 31.86
CA SER A 25 -41.59 -6.71 32.03
C SER A 25 -42.56 -7.06 30.88
N SER A 26 -42.81 -8.30 30.43
CA SER A 26 -42.07 -9.56 30.28
C SER A 26 -43.00 -10.51 29.48
N LEU A 27 -42.43 -11.43 28.70
CA LEU A 27 -42.98 -12.75 28.29
C LEU A 27 -44.04 -12.91 27.17
N SER A 28 -43.60 -13.65 26.14
CA SER A 28 -44.24 -14.82 25.49
C SER A 28 -45.36 -14.57 24.44
N LEU A 29 -45.59 -15.35 23.38
CA LEU A 29 -45.32 -16.75 23.02
C LEU A 29 -45.13 -16.92 21.50
N SER A 30 -44.64 -18.11 21.16
CA SER A 30 -44.21 -18.72 19.90
C SER A 30 -45.25 -19.01 18.79
N SER A 31 -44.75 -18.98 17.54
CA SER A 31 -44.99 -19.84 16.36
C SER A 31 -46.25 -20.72 16.24
N SER A 32 -46.84 -20.77 15.03
CA SER A 32 -47.38 -22.00 14.39
C SER A 32 -47.76 -21.82 12.89
N PRO A 33 -47.90 -22.92 12.10
CA PRO A 33 -47.66 -22.95 10.64
C PRO A 33 -48.88 -23.29 9.74
N SER A 34 -48.61 -23.25 8.42
CA SER A 34 -49.29 -23.80 7.22
C SER A 34 -50.40 -24.87 7.38
N LEU A 35 -51.47 -24.80 6.56
CA LEU A 35 -51.98 -25.90 5.71
C LEU A 35 -53.17 -25.51 4.79
N LYS A 36 -53.33 -26.29 3.71
CA LYS A 36 -54.13 -26.14 2.47
C LYS A 36 -55.62 -26.60 2.58
N PRO A 37 -56.46 -26.43 1.52
CA PRO A 37 -57.94 -26.45 1.57
C PRO A 37 -58.60 -27.71 0.98
N THR A 38 -59.88 -27.96 1.33
CA THR A 38 -60.77 -28.88 0.55
C THR A 38 -62.29 -28.63 0.77
N THR A 39 -62.95 -28.17 -0.31
CA THR A 39 -64.21 -28.59 -0.97
C THR A 39 -65.53 -28.98 -0.27
N THR A 40 -66.62 -28.64 -0.99
CA THR A 40 -68.01 -29.23 -1.09
C THR A 40 -69.05 -28.85 -0.01
N ALA A 41 -70.36 -28.64 -0.26
CA ALA A 41 -71.22 -28.54 -1.45
C ALA A 41 -72.66 -28.08 -1.04
N THR A 42 -73.29 -27.21 -1.86
CA THR A 42 -74.73 -27.09 -2.29
C THR A 42 -75.91 -27.53 -1.38
N THR A 43 -77.01 -26.79 -1.15
CA THR A 43 -78.14 -26.33 -2.04
C THR A 43 -79.33 -25.80 -1.15
N PRO A 44 -80.54 -25.40 -1.63
CA PRO A 44 -80.90 -24.15 -2.31
C PRO A 44 -82.20 -23.49 -1.72
N LYS A 45 -82.67 -22.35 -2.28
CA LYS A 45 -84.02 -22.19 -2.91
C LYS A 45 -84.49 -20.73 -3.05
N THR A 46 -84.94 -20.47 -4.28
CA THR A 46 -86.04 -19.61 -4.78
C THR A 46 -85.90 -18.09 -4.89
N LEU A 47 -86.09 -17.68 -6.15
CA LEU A 47 -86.25 -16.37 -6.78
C LEU A 47 -87.63 -15.75 -6.49
N TYR A 48 -87.74 -14.41 -6.50
CA TYR A 48 -88.74 -13.68 -7.30
C TYR A 48 -88.29 -12.21 -7.54
N LEU A 49 -88.34 -11.82 -8.83
CA LEU A 49 -88.03 -10.50 -9.42
C LEU A 49 -89.06 -9.42 -8.97
N ARG A 50 -88.92 -8.08 -9.12
CA ARG A 50 -88.39 -7.28 -10.25
C ARG A 50 -88.42 -5.77 -9.88
N ARG A 51 -87.35 -5.02 -10.13
CA ARG A 51 -87.43 -3.60 -10.58
C ARG A 51 -86.18 -3.28 -11.41
N LYS A 52 -86.39 -2.75 -12.62
CA LYS A 52 -85.36 -2.41 -13.60
C LYS A 52 -84.55 -1.20 -13.12
N THR A 53 -83.22 -1.29 -13.17
CA THR A 53 -82.30 -0.14 -13.14
C THR A 53 -81.32 -0.23 -14.30
N LEU A 54 -81.03 0.94 -14.86
CA LEU A 54 -80.22 1.18 -16.06
C LEU A 54 -78.83 0.55 -15.93
N ARG A 55 -78.39 -0.15 -16.99
CA ARG A 55 -77.02 -0.68 -17.09
C ARG A 55 -76.09 0.44 -17.55
N ILE A 56 -75.47 1.14 -16.61
CA ILE A 56 -74.34 2.03 -16.90
C ILE A 56 -73.17 1.13 -17.33
N ARG A 57 -72.78 1.21 -18.60
CA ARG A 57 -71.48 0.71 -19.05
C ARG A 57 -70.48 1.85 -18.88
N ALA A 58 -69.72 1.82 -17.77
CA ALA A 58 -68.49 2.58 -17.71
C ALA A 58 -67.49 1.88 -18.65
N LEU A 59 -67.22 2.50 -19.79
CA LEU A 59 -65.99 2.26 -20.54
C LEU A 59 -64.87 2.86 -19.71
N ASP A 60 -64.09 2.01 -19.07
CA ASP A 60 -62.88 2.41 -18.37
C ASP A 60 -61.90 2.99 -19.39
N ALA A 61 -61.78 4.32 -19.39
CA ALA A 61 -60.91 5.09 -20.27
C ALA A 61 -59.47 5.20 -19.74
N ALA A 62 -59.07 4.42 -18.72
CA ALA A 62 -57.74 4.48 -18.11
C ALA A 62 -56.69 3.54 -18.74
N GLN A 63 -57.01 2.81 -19.81
CA GLN A 63 -56.04 1.89 -20.47
C GLN A 63 -54.84 2.53 -21.21
N PRO A 64 -54.85 3.80 -21.68
CA PRO A 64 -53.67 4.36 -22.34
C PRO A 64 -52.50 4.63 -21.38
N TYR A 65 -52.79 5.03 -20.14
CA TYR A 65 -51.78 5.46 -19.17
C TYR A 65 -51.03 4.27 -18.53
N ASP A 66 -51.68 3.12 -18.36
CA ASP A 66 -51.02 1.91 -17.84
C ASP A 66 -50.11 1.23 -18.85
N TYR A 67 -50.42 1.35 -20.15
CA TYR A 67 -49.56 0.85 -21.23
C TYR A 67 -48.37 1.78 -21.47
N GLU A 68 -48.58 3.11 -21.47
CA GLU A 68 -47.48 4.09 -21.54
C GLU A 68 -46.59 4.05 -20.29
N THR A 69 -47.13 3.82 -19.10
CA THR A 69 -46.33 3.68 -17.87
C THR A 69 -45.57 2.35 -17.85
N LYS A 70 -46.17 1.25 -18.33
CA LYS A 70 -45.44 -0.02 -18.50
C LYS A 70 -44.41 0.06 -19.62
N LEU A 71 -44.69 0.74 -20.73
CA LEU A 71 -43.71 1.01 -21.77
C LEU A 71 -42.64 1.97 -21.30
N ALA A 72 -42.95 2.98 -20.48
CA ALA A 72 -41.98 3.88 -19.88
C ALA A 72 -41.12 3.12 -18.86
N ILE A 73 -41.68 2.26 -18.01
CA ILE A 73 -40.93 1.40 -17.08
C ILE A 73 -40.09 0.37 -17.85
N THR A 74 -40.62 -0.25 -18.91
CA THR A 74 -39.89 -1.21 -19.75
C THR A 74 -38.84 -0.51 -20.64
N HIS A 75 -39.09 0.71 -21.09
CA HIS A 75 -38.12 1.56 -21.78
C HIS A 75 -37.06 2.09 -20.81
N PHE A 76 -37.41 2.54 -19.60
CA PHE A 76 -36.48 2.93 -18.54
C PHE A 76 -35.64 1.75 -18.02
N HIS A 77 -36.19 0.53 -18.00
CA HIS A 77 -35.43 -0.69 -17.68
C HIS A 77 -34.59 -1.20 -18.85
N THR A 78 -34.89 -0.85 -20.11
CA THR A 78 -34.07 -1.20 -21.28
C THR A 78 -33.06 -0.11 -21.66
N THR A 79 -33.17 1.11 -21.12
CA THR A 79 -32.30 2.24 -21.49
C THR A 79 -30.92 2.23 -20.84
N HIS A 80 -30.72 1.53 -19.72
CA HIS A 80 -29.42 1.54 -19.00
C HIS A 80 -28.62 0.23 -19.10
N HIS A 81 -29.17 -0.82 -19.71
CA HIS A 81 -28.57 -2.14 -19.68
C HIS A 81 -27.74 -2.39 -20.96
N LEU A 82 -26.46 -2.70 -20.79
CA LEU A 82 -25.54 -3.06 -21.86
C LEU A 82 -25.38 -4.59 -21.97
N LYS A 83 -25.12 -5.06 -23.20
CA LYS A 83 -24.52 -6.39 -23.43
C LYS A 83 -22.99 -6.25 -23.51
N ILE A 84 -22.29 -6.75 -22.51
CA ILE A 84 -20.84 -6.57 -22.33
C ILE A 84 -20.12 -7.91 -22.49
N GLY A 85 -19.15 -7.99 -23.38
CA GLY A 85 -18.25 -9.13 -23.54
C GLY A 85 -16.90 -8.86 -22.86
N ILE A 86 -16.55 -9.63 -21.85
CA ILE A 86 -15.26 -9.56 -21.15
C ILE A 86 -14.27 -10.51 -21.83
N ILE A 87 -13.13 -9.97 -22.25
CA ILE A 87 -12.01 -10.74 -22.80
C ILE A 87 -10.91 -10.78 -21.74
N GLY A 88 -10.65 -11.97 -21.20
CA GLY A 88 -9.77 -12.17 -20.04
C GLY A 88 -10.57 -12.27 -18.73
N PHE A 89 -11.03 -13.48 -18.40
CA PHE A 89 -11.89 -13.73 -17.24
C PHE A 89 -11.11 -14.21 -16.00
N GLY A 90 -9.95 -13.58 -15.74
CA GLY A 90 -9.15 -13.80 -14.54
C GLY A 90 -9.72 -13.07 -13.31
N ASN A 91 -8.91 -12.90 -12.26
CA ASN A 91 -9.31 -12.28 -10.99
C ASN A 91 -10.00 -10.92 -11.20
N TYR A 92 -9.40 -10.05 -12.03
CA TYR A 92 -9.93 -8.71 -12.27
C TYR A 92 -11.20 -8.71 -13.14
N GLY A 93 -11.24 -9.52 -14.19
CA GLY A 93 -12.43 -9.67 -15.04
C GLY A 93 -13.64 -10.21 -14.26
N GLN A 94 -13.42 -11.18 -13.36
CA GLN A 94 -14.44 -11.70 -12.45
C GLN A 94 -14.92 -10.64 -11.45
N PHE A 95 -14.00 -9.84 -10.92
CA PHE A 95 -14.31 -8.74 -10.01
C PHE A 95 -15.24 -7.70 -10.66
N LEU A 96 -14.93 -7.25 -11.87
CA LEU A 96 -15.80 -6.32 -12.61
C LEU A 96 -17.13 -6.99 -12.99
N ALA A 97 -17.10 -8.25 -13.44
CA ALA A 97 -18.30 -8.97 -13.86
C ALA A 97 -19.35 -9.08 -12.74
N LYS A 98 -18.92 -9.29 -11.49
CA LYS A 98 -19.81 -9.34 -10.33
C LYS A 98 -20.67 -8.07 -10.23
N THR A 99 -20.05 -6.91 -10.32
CA THR A 99 -20.75 -5.62 -10.26
C THR A 99 -21.61 -5.41 -11.50
N LEU A 100 -21.09 -5.69 -12.69
CA LEU A 100 -21.84 -5.55 -13.95
C LEU A 100 -23.13 -6.37 -13.95
N VAL A 101 -23.07 -7.63 -13.48
CA VAL A 101 -24.26 -8.49 -13.36
C VAL A 101 -25.20 -7.98 -12.28
N SER A 102 -24.69 -7.57 -11.11
CA SER A 102 -25.54 -7.04 -10.02
C SER A 102 -26.34 -5.80 -10.43
N GLN A 103 -25.79 -5.03 -11.37
CA GLN A 103 -26.39 -3.85 -11.96
C GLN A 103 -27.35 -4.15 -13.12
N GLY A 104 -27.56 -5.43 -13.46
CA GLY A 104 -28.51 -5.90 -14.47
C GLY A 104 -27.96 -6.02 -15.90
N HIS A 105 -26.66 -5.85 -16.12
CA HIS A 105 -26.07 -6.01 -17.45
C HIS A 105 -26.02 -7.47 -17.90
N THR A 106 -26.12 -7.69 -19.20
CA THR A 106 -25.86 -9.01 -19.78
C THR A 106 -24.36 -9.15 -19.99
N VAL A 107 -23.72 -10.05 -19.23
CA VAL A 107 -22.27 -10.24 -19.29
C VAL A 107 -21.94 -11.58 -19.96
N LEU A 108 -21.10 -11.49 -20.99
CA LEU A 108 -20.46 -12.62 -21.66
C LEU A 108 -18.98 -12.63 -21.30
N ALA A 109 -18.34 -13.79 -21.30
CA ALA A 109 -16.92 -13.88 -21.02
C ALA A 109 -16.21 -14.89 -21.92
N HIS A 110 -15.01 -14.53 -22.34
CA HIS A 110 -14.06 -15.43 -22.97
C HIS A 110 -12.69 -15.28 -22.29
N SER A 111 -11.97 -16.38 -22.14
CA SER A 111 -10.62 -16.38 -21.59
C SER A 111 -9.82 -17.56 -22.15
N ARG A 112 -8.49 -17.46 -22.11
CA ARG A 112 -7.60 -18.56 -22.50
C ARG A 112 -7.83 -19.81 -21.64
N SER A 113 -8.07 -19.62 -20.35
CA SER A 113 -8.32 -20.71 -19.40
C SER A 113 -9.83 -20.89 -19.21
N ASP A 114 -10.26 -22.12 -18.95
CA ASP A 114 -11.67 -22.40 -18.67
C ASP A 114 -12.07 -21.83 -17.30
N HIS A 115 -13.04 -20.92 -17.31
CA HIS A 115 -13.66 -20.35 -16.11
C HIS A 115 -15.17 -20.55 -16.10
N SER A 116 -15.69 -21.55 -16.82
CA SER A 116 -17.13 -21.82 -16.96
C SER A 116 -17.85 -21.92 -15.61
N HIS A 117 -17.22 -22.53 -14.60
CA HIS A 117 -17.81 -22.66 -13.27
C HIS A 117 -17.92 -21.31 -12.55
N ALA A 118 -16.82 -20.54 -12.51
CA ALA A 118 -16.80 -19.21 -11.91
C ALA A 118 -17.79 -18.26 -12.61
N ALA A 119 -17.81 -18.28 -13.94
CA ALA A 119 -18.76 -17.49 -14.74
C ALA A 119 -20.22 -17.85 -14.39
N ARG A 120 -20.56 -19.14 -14.34
CA ARG A 120 -21.91 -19.59 -13.97
C ARG A 120 -22.31 -19.13 -12.58
N SER A 121 -21.39 -19.17 -11.61
CA SER A 121 -21.64 -18.71 -10.24
C SER A 121 -21.93 -17.20 -10.16
N LEU A 122 -21.39 -16.42 -11.10
CA LEU A 122 -21.57 -14.97 -11.20
C LEU A 122 -22.72 -14.57 -12.15
N GLY A 123 -23.45 -15.52 -12.76
CA GLY A 123 -24.48 -15.22 -13.75
C GLY A 123 -23.94 -14.78 -15.12
N VAL A 124 -22.70 -15.13 -15.45
CA VAL A 124 -22.00 -14.79 -16.69
C VAL A 124 -22.05 -15.96 -17.67
N SER A 125 -22.30 -15.67 -18.95
CA SER A 125 -22.23 -16.67 -20.02
C SER A 125 -20.80 -16.82 -20.55
N PHE A 126 -20.18 -17.98 -20.32
CA PHE A 126 -18.78 -18.24 -20.72
C PHE A 126 -18.70 -18.95 -22.08
N PHE A 127 -17.77 -18.49 -22.93
CA PHE A 127 -17.51 -19.03 -24.24
C PHE A 127 -16.03 -19.46 -24.37
N SER A 128 -15.82 -20.72 -24.71
CA SER A 128 -14.48 -21.27 -24.92
C SER A 128 -13.85 -20.78 -26.24
N ASP A 129 -14.68 -20.54 -27.26
CA ASP A 129 -14.25 -19.98 -28.55
C ASP A 129 -14.57 -18.47 -28.60
N PRO A 130 -13.59 -17.59 -28.86
CA PRO A 130 -13.86 -16.16 -29.02
C PRO A 130 -14.79 -15.86 -30.21
N ASN A 131 -14.85 -16.75 -31.21
CA ASN A 131 -15.79 -16.63 -32.31
C ASN A 131 -17.22 -16.58 -31.76
N ASP A 132 -17.65 -17.59 -31.01
CA ASP A 132 -19.02 -17.70 -30.50
C ASP A 132 -19.42 -16.47 -29.68
N LEU A 133 -18.51 -15.94 -28.85
CA LEU A 133 -18.76 -14.71 -28.09
C LEU A 133 -18.99 -13.50 -29.02
N CYS A 134 -18.23 -13.35 -30.09
CA CYS A 134 -18.41 -12.24 -31.03
C CYS A 134 -19.72 -12.36 -31.83
N GLU A 135 -20.21 -13.58 -32.06
CA GLU A 135 -21.51 -13.86 -32.69
C GLU A 135 -22.70 -13.41 -31.86
N GLU A 136 -22.53 -13.36 -30.54
CA GLU A 136 -23.51 -12.79 -29.62
C GLU A 136 -23.63 -11.26 -29.73
N HIS A 137 -22.80 -10.61 -30.56
CA HIS A 137 -22.83 -9.18 -30.85
C HIS A 137 -22.90 -8.28 -29.59
N PRO A 138 -21.93 -8.39 -28.67
CA PRO A 138 -21.84 -7.48 -27.53
C PRO A 138 -21.72 -6.02 -28.00
N GLU A 139 -22.34 -5.12 -27.23
CA GLU A 139 -22.25 -3.67 -27.44
C GLU A 139 -20.90 -3.12 -26.96
N VAL A 140 -20.35 -3.72 -25.91
CA VAL A 140 -19.06 -3.36 -25.33
C VAL A 140 -18.16 -4.60 -25.27
N ILE A 141 -16.92 -4.49 -25.74
CA ILE A 141 -15.84 -5.44 -25.49
C ILE A 141 -14.92 -4.84 -24.43
N LEU A 142 -14.83 -5.48 -23.28
CA LEU A 142 -13.99 -5.08 -22.15
C LEU A 142 -12.74 -5.97 -22.08
N LEU A 143 -11.57 -5.39 -22.32
CA LEU A 143 -10.29 -6.07 -22.28
C LEU A 143 -9.74 -6.09 -20.84
N CYS A 144 -9.84 -7.26 -20.20
CA CYS A 144 -9.39 -7.55 -18.84
C CYS A 144 -8.20 -8.53 -18.81
N THR A 145 -7.39 -8.55 -19.88
CA THR A 145 -6.18 -9.37 -19.97
C THR A 145 -4.98 -8.73 -19.27
N SER A 146 -3.89 -9.48 -19.08
CA SER A 146 -2.63 -8.89 -18.60
C SER A 146 -2.03 -7.95 -19.66
N ILE A 147 -1.37 -6.88 -19.21
CA ILE A 147 -0.74 -5.85 -20.07
C ILE A 147 0.11 -6.50 -21.17
N ILE A 148 0.99 -7.43 -20.77
CA ILE A 148 1.92 -8.15 -21.65
C ILE A 148 1.24 -9.05 -22.70
N SER A 149 -0.03 -9.43 -22.49
CA SER A 149 -0.76 -10.36 -23.35
C SER A 149 -1.78 -9.69 -24.27
N THR A 150 -2.15 -8.44 -23.98
CA THR A 150 -3.28 -7.76 -24.62
C THR A 150 -3.12 -7.64 -26.13
N GLU A 151 -1.92 -7.32 -26.64
CA GLU A 151 -1.65 -7.26 -28.09
C GLU A 151 -1.96 -8.59 -28.79
N ARG A 152 -1.42 -9.70 -28.27
CA ARG A 152 -1.65 -11.03 -28.84
C ARG A 152 -3.13 -11.41 -28.80
N VAL A 153 -3.81 -11.10 -27.69
CA VAL A 153 -5.24 -11.42 -27.54
C VAL A 153 -6.07 -10.61 -28.52
N LEU A 154 -5.85 -9.30 -28.60
CA LEU A 154 -6.55 -8.41 -29.52
C LEU A 154 -6.36 -8.86 -30.98
N ALA A 155 -5.14 -9.23 -31.37
CA ALA A 155 -4.85 -9.74 -32.72
C ALA A 155 -5.55 -11.07 -33.04
N SER A 156 -5.95 -11.85 -32.03
CA SER A 156 -6.66 -13.12 -32.21
C SER A 156 -8.19 -12.98 -32.22
N LEU A 157 -8.73 -11.82 -31.87
CA LEU A 157 -10.18 -11.62 -31.83
C LEU A 157 -10.77 -11.53 -33.25
N PRO A 158 -11.90 -12.20 -33.53
CA PRO A 158 -12.55 -12.18 -34.84
C PRO A 158 -13.37 -10.89 -35.02
N LEU A 159 -12.68 -9.75 -35.16
CA LEU A 159 -13.27 -8.40 -35.21
C LEU A 159 -14.36 -8.26 -36.29
N GLN A 160 -14.25 -9.00 -37.40
CA GLN A 160 -15.22 -9.02 -38.49
C GLN A 160 -16.61 -9.54 -38.10
N ARG A 161 -16.72 -10.29 -36.99
CA ARG A 161 -18.00 -10.81 -36.48
C ARG A 161 -18.72 -9.79 -35.57
N LEU A 162 -18.04 -8.75 -35.13
CA LEU A 162 -18.61 -7.70 -34.28
C LEU A 162 -19.38 -6.66 -35.09
N LYS A 163 -20.32 -5.98 -34.45
CA LYS A 163 -21.03 -4.85 -35.06
C LYS A 163 -20.07 -3.69 -35.22
N ARG A 164 -20.15 -2.97 -36.34
CA ARG A 164 -19.24 -1.84 -36.63
C ARG A 164 -19.27 -0.73 -35.57
N ASN A 165 -20.33 -0.63 -34.77
CA ASN A 165 -20.42 0.36 -33.70
C ASN A 165 -20.08 -0.21 -32.31
N THR A 166 -19.52 -1.41 -32.19
CA THR A 166 -19.08 -1.96 -30.89
C THR A 166 -18.04 -1.04 -30.24
N LEU A 167 -18.17 -0.85 -28.93
CA LEU A 167 -17.24 -0.08 -28.11
C LEU A 167 -16.18 -0.99 -27.50
N PHE A 168 -14.91 -0.68 -27.71
CA PHE A 168 -13.79 -1.32 -27.02
C PHE A 168 -13.37 -0.50 -25.81
N VAL A 169 -13.20 -1.19 -24.68
CA VAL A 169 -12.71 -0.60 -23.44
C VAL A 169 -11.56 -1.44 -22.92
N ASP A 170 -10.45 -0.80 -22.57
CA ASP A 170 -9.39 -1.44 -21.80
C ASP A 170 -9.47 -1.04 -20.32
N VAL A 171 -9.07 -1.96 -19.44
CA VAL A 171 -8.90 -1.69 -18.00
C VAL A 171 -7.49 -2.07 -17.52
N LEU A 172 -6.49 -1.93 -18.39
CA LEU A 172 -5.10 -2.19 -18.03
C LEU A 172 -4.63 -1.16 -17.00
N SER A 173 -3.48 -1.35 -16.37
CA SER A 173 -2.94 -0.39 -15.41
C SER A 173 -1.97 0.65 -16.02
N VAL A 174 -1.73 0.56 -17.33
CA VAL A 174 -1.02 1.56 -18.16
C VAL A 174 -1.94 1.98 -19.30
N LYS A 175 -1.78 3.20 -19.85
CA LYS A 175 -2.78 3.80 -20.73
C LYS A 175 -2.26 4.23 -22.10
N GLU A 176 -1.03 4.73 -22.23
CA GLU A 176 -0.48 5.07 -23.55
C GLU A 176 -0.37 3.82 -24.44
N PHE A 177 0.08 2.70 -23.88
CA PHE A 177 0.20 1.44 -24.60
C PHE A 177 -1.13 0.92 -25.18
N PRO A 178 -2.19 0.66 -24.38
CA PRO A 178 -3.45 0.17 -24.95
C PRO A 178 -4.11 1.19 -25.89
N LYS A 179 -4.00 2.50 -25.62
CA LYS A 179 -4.53 3.53 -26.52
C LYS A 179 -3.94 3.41 -27.92
N ASN A 180 -2.61 3.39 -28.03
CA ASN A 180 -1.93 3.30 -29.32
C ASN A 180 -2.25 1.97 -30.01
N LEU A 181 -2.16 0.86 -29.26
CA LEU A 181 -2.47 -0.48 -29.76
C LEU A 181 -3.89 -0.58 -30.33
N LEU A 182 -4.89 -0.04 -29.61
CA LEU A 182 -6.30 -0.09 -30.03
C LEU A 182 -6.54 0.81 -31.24
N LEU A 183 -5.94 2.00 -31.28
CA LEU A 183 -6.10 2.90 -32.42
C LEU A 183 -5.44 2.36 -33.69
N ASP A 184 -4.31 1.65 -33.55
CA ASP A 184 -3.56 1.05 -34.67
C ASP A 184 -4.23 -0.21 -35.22
N LEU A 185 -4.71 -1.11 -34.35
CA LEU A 185 -5.25 -2.41 -34.75
C LEU A 185 -6.76 -2.41 -35.02
N LEU A 186 -7.54 -1.58 -34.30
CA LEU A 186 -8.99 -1.58 -34.48
C LEU A 186 -9.42 -0.72 -35.67
N PRO A 187 -10.26 -1.26 -36.56
CA PRO A 187 -10.86 -0.48 -37.64
C PRO A 187 -11.46 0.86 -37.17
N PRO A 188 -11.34 1.95 -37.97
CA PRO A 188 -11.76 3.30 -37.56
C PRO A 188 -13.22 3.45 -37.15
N TYR A 189 -14.07 2.50 -37.56
CA TYR A 189 -15.49 2.51 -37.24
C TYR A 189 -15.80 2.05 -35.82
N PHE A 190 -14.90 1.38 -35.08
CA PHE A 190 -15.11 1.00 -33.67
C PHE A 190 -14.82 2.15 -32.71
N ASP A 191 -15.60 2.25 -31.63
CA ASP A 191 -15.34 3.19 -30.54
C ASP A 191 -14.26 2.65 -29.59
N VAL A 192 -13.52 3.55 -28.94
CA VAL A 192 -12.45 3.23 -27.99
C VAL A 192 -12.51 4.16 -26.79
N ILE A 193 -12.54 3.57 -25.59
CA ILE A 193 -12.28 4.26 -24.32
C ILE A 193 -11.12 3.53 -23.65
N CYS A 194 -10.16 4.29 -23.13
CA CYS A 194 -9.11 3.73 -22.29
C CYS A 194 -9.45 4.02 -20.83
N CYS A 195 -9.51 3.00 -19.98
CA CYS A 195 -9.90 3.16 -18.57
C CYS A 195 -8.88 2.54 -17.63
N HIS A 196 -8.87 3.02 -16.39
CA HIS A 196 -8.18 2.38 -15.29
C HIS A 196 -8.95 2.67 -13.99
N PRO A 197 -9.72 1.71 -13.48
CA PRO A 197 -10.15 1.76 -12.08
C PRO A 197 -8.89 1.68 -11.20
N MET A 198 -8.62 2.71 -10.40
CA MET A 198 -7.41 2.81 -9.55
C MET A 198 -7.53 1.94 -8.29
N PHE A 199 -8.20 0.80 -8.43
CA PHE A 199 -8.57 -0.13 -7.38
C PHE A 199 -8.77 -1.53 -7.96
N GLY A 200 -8.81 -2.53 -7.08
CA GLY A 200 -9.04 -3.90 -7.47
C GLY A 200 -9.64 -4.74 -6.35
N PRO A 201 -9.66 -6.08 -6.49
CA PRO A 201 -10.31 -6.97 -5.55
C PRO A 201 -9.87 -6.79 -4.10
N GLN A 202 -8.61 -6.38 -3.88
CA GLN A 202 -8.04 -6.19 -2.55
C GLN A 202 -8.37 -4.82 -1.94
N SER A 203 -8.23 -3.73 -2.71
CA SER A 203 -8.47 -2.37 -2.21
C SER A 203 -9.96 -2.00 -2.15
N ALA A 204 -10.80 -2.69 -2.93
CA ALA A 204 -12.24 -2.46 -3.05
C ALA A 204 -13.09 -3.64 -2.55
N LYS A 205 -12.64 -4.36 -1.51
CA LYS A 205 -13.38 -5.50 -0.91
C LYS A 205 -14.80 -5.12 -0.45
N GLN A 206 -14.96 -3.89 0.05
CA GLN A 206 -16.18 -3.44 0.71
C GLN A 206 -17.05 -2.55 -0.20
N THR A 207 -16.46 -1.59 -0.91
CA THR A 207 -17.18 -0.61 -1.73
C THR A 207 -16.24 -0.02 -2.79
N TRP A 208 -16.83 0.50 -3.88
CA TRP A 208 -16.13 1.33 -4.87
C TRP A 208 -16.30 2.83 -4.59
N ASP A 209 -17.11 3.19 -3.59
CA ASP A 209 -17.39 4.56 -3.19
C ASP A 209 -16.11 5.31 -2.79
N GLY A 210 -15.95 6.50 -3.36
CA GLY A 210 -14.76 7.36 -3.20
C GLY A 210 -13.50 6.86 -3.90
N LEU A 211 -13.53 5.74 -4.63
CA LEU A 211 -12.36 5.23 -5.36
C LEU A 211 -12.27 5.86 -6.75
N PHE A 212 -11.06 6.24 -7.17
CA PHE A 212 -10.86 6.87 -8.47
C PHE A 212 -11.05 5.90 -9.64
N PHE A 213 -11.82 6.34 -10.63
CA PHE A 213 -11.95 5.69 -11.92
C PHE A 213 -11.47 6.65 -13.02
N VAL A 214 -10.32 6.32 -13.62
CA VAL A 214 -9.70 7.16 -14.65
C VAL A 214 -10.15 6.71 -16.03
N TYR A 215 -10.46 7.65 -16.91
CA TYR A 215 -10.80 7.33 -18.29
C TYR A 215 -10.37 8.40 -19.31
N GLU A 216 -10.16 7.98 -20.55
CA GLU A 216 -10.03 8.84 -21.73
C GLU A 216 -10.93 8.33 -22.86
N LYS A 217 -11.77 9.21 -23.41
CA LYS A 217 -12.58 8.94 -24.61
C LYS A 217 -11.71 9.02 -25.88
N ALA A 218 -10.86 8.02 -26.11
CA ALA A 218 -9.85 8.03 -27.18
C ALA A 218 -10.41 8.12 -28.60
N ARG A 219 -11.54 7.47 -28.88
CA ARG A 219 -12.24 7.55 -30.17
C ARG A 219 -13.72 7.25 -30.00
N ILE A 220 -14.57 8.27 -29.98
CA ILE A 220 -16.04 8.10 -29.99
C ILE A 220 -16.60 8.82 -31.21
N ALA A 221 -17.33 8.12 -32.08
CA ALA A 221 -17.93 8.79 -33.23
C ALA A 221 -19.13 9.67 -32.80
N ASN A 222 -19.34 10.77 -33.54
CA ASN A 222 -20.36 11.78 -33.23
C ASN A 222 -21.77 11.32 -33.66
N GLU A 223 -22.27 10.27 -33.00
CA GLU A 223 -23.62 9.72 -33.15
C GLU A 223 -24.22 9.51 -31.76
N ASP A 224 -25.45 9.98 -31.54
CA ASP A 224 -26.10 9.93 -30.22
C ASP A 224 -26.13 8.53 -29.62
N SER A 225 -26.31 7.49 -30.45
CA SER A 225 -26.33 6.10 -30.01
C SER A 225 -24.99 5.63 -29.44
N ARG A 226 -23.88 6.15 -29.96
CA ARG A 226 -22.50 5.78 -29.59
C ARG A 226 -22.05 6.54 -28.36
N ILE A 227 -22.37 7.84 -28.29
CA ILE A 227 -22.18 8.68 -27.10
C ILE A 227 -22.98 8.09 -25.94
N SER A 228 -24.26 7.76 -26.15
CA SER A 228 -25.11 7.13 -25.14
C SER A 228 -24.55 5.80 -24.64
N ARG A 229 -23.97 4.96 -25.52
CA ARG A 229 -23.33 3.70 -25.09
C ARG A 229 -22.10 3.94 -24.22
N CYS A 230 -21.25 4.89 -24.62
CA CYS A 230 -20.08 5.32 -23.86
C CYS A 230 -20.49 5.79 -22.46
N ASP A 231 -21.46 6.70 -22.36
CA ASP A 231 -21.91 7.25 -21.09
C ASP A 231 -22.59 6.19 -20.21
N LYS A 232 -23.36 5.26 -20.78
CA LYS A 232 -23.91 4.11 -20.04
C LYS A 232 -22.81 3.23 -19.44
N PHE A 233 -21.73 3.00 -20.18
CA PHE A 233 -20.61 2.22 -19.67
C PHE A 233 -19.89 2.96 -18.53
N LEU A 234 -19.59 4.25 -18.68
CA LEU A 234 -18.96 5.04 -17.62
C LEU A 234 -19.86 5.13 -16.37
N ASN A 235 -21.17 5.20 -16.56
CA ASN A 235 -22.15 5.24 -15.48
C ASN A 235 -22.17 3.95 -14.62
N VAL A 236 -21.60 2.83 -15.08
CA VAL A 236 -21.36 1.63 -14.26
C VAL A 236 -20.55 1.97 -13.01
N PHE A 237 -19.52 2.79 -13.17
CA PHE A 237 -18.59 3.15 -12.10
C PHE A 237 -19.12 4.34 -11.30
N ALA A 238 -19.67 5.36 -11.99
CA ALA A 238 -20.22 6.54 -11.33
C ALA A 238 -21.33 6.19 -10.32
N ARG A 239 -22.23 5.24 -10.65
CA ARG A 239 -23.30 4.83 -9.73
C ARG A 239 -22.85 4.01 -8.52
N GLU A 240 -21.64 3.45 -8.58
CA GLU A 240 -21.02 2.77 -7.43
C GLU A 240 -20.26 3.75 -6.54
N GLY A 241 -20.37 5.07 -6.81
CA GLY A 241 -19.73 6.12 -6.02
C GLY A 241 -18.27 6.36 -6.40
N CYS A 242 -17.79 5.87 -7.55
CA CYS A 242 -16.43 6.15 -7.99
C CYS A 242 -16.23 7.65 -8.27
N GLU A 243 -15.06 8.16 -7.90
CA GLU A 243 -14.59 9.49 -8.30
C GLU A 243 -14.13 9.42 -9.77
N MET A 244 -14.95 9.96 -10.67
CA MET A 244 -14.75 9.86 -12.11
C MET A 244 -13.75 10.92 -12.59
N VAL A 245 -12.59 10.50 -13.10
CA VAL A 245 -11.50 11.39 -13.52
C VAL A 245 -11.20 11.23 -14.99
N GLU A 246 -11.54 12.25 -15.79
CA GLU A 246 -11.17 12.31 -17.20
C GLU A 246 -9.78 12.94 -17.34
N MET A 247 -8.82 12.20 -17.89
CA MET A 247 -7.47 12.69 -18.17
C MET A 247 -6.83 11.96 -19.34
N SER A 248 -5.80 12.55 -19.95
CA SER A 248 -5.12 11.88 -21.06
C SER A 248 -4.35 10.65 -20.59
N CYS A 249 -4.22 9.65 -21.47
CA CYS A 249 -3.43 8.44 -21.22
C CYS A 249 -1.97 8.76 -20.85
N ALA A 250 -1.40 9.82 -21.43
CA ALA A 250 -0.04 10.26 -21.13
C ALA A 250 0.09 10.87 -19.73
N GLU A 251 -0.89 11.68 -19.29
CA GLU A 251 -0.93 12.21 -17.92
C GLU A 251 -1.16 11.10 -16.90
N HIS A 252 -2.08 10.17 -17.19
CA HIS A 252 -2.30 8.99 -16.37
C HIS A 252 -1.00 8.23 -16.15
N ASP A 253 -0.28 7.87 -17.22
CA ASP A 253 0.93 7.06 -17.08
C ASP A 253 2.04 7.80 -16.33
N LYS A 254 2.15 9.13 -16.50
CA LYS A 254 3.05 9.95 -15.68
C LYS A 254 2.73 9.85 -14.19
N TYR A 255 1.45 10.00 -13.80
CA TYR A 255 1.04 9.90 -12.40
C TYR A 255 1.15 8.47 -11.85
N ALA A 256 0.75 7.47 -12.63
CA ALA A 256 0.80 6.06 -12.24
C ALA A 256 2.24 5.57 -12.02
N ALA A 257 3.22 6.10 -12.77
CA ALA A 257 4.64 5.81 -12.54
C ALA A 257 5.12 6.32 -11.17
N GLY A 258 4.74 7.55 -10.80
CA GLY A 258 5.11 8.16 -9.52
C GLY A 258 4.36 7.60 -8.31
N SER A 259 3.19 6.97 -8.54
CA SER A 259 2.31 6.48 -7.48
C SER A 259 2.21 4.96 -7.45
N GLN A 260 1.38 4.37 -8.33
CA GLN A 260 1.12 2.93 -8.37
C GLN A 260 2.39 2.10 -8.57
N PHE A 261 3.25 2.46 -9.53
CA PHE A 261 4.48 1.71 -9.79
C PHE A 261 5.45 1.76 -8.60
N ILE A 262 5.63 2.92 -7.96
CA ILE A 262 6.42 3.02 -6.71
C ILE A 262 5.81 2.19 -5.60
N THR A 263 4.49 2.24 -5.44
CA THR A 263 3.75 1.46 -4.44
C THR A 263 4.02 -0.05 -4.58
N HIS A 264 3.92 -0.58 -5.80
CA HIS A 264 4.26 -1.98 -6.07
C HIS A 264 5.75 -2.28 -5.90
N THR A 265 6.63 -1.36 -6.28
CA THR A 265 8.08 -1.55 -6.15
C THR A 265 8.47 -1.66 -4.68
N VAL A 266 8.00 -0.74 -3.84
CA VAL A 266 8.22 -0.77 -2.39
C VAL A 266 7.61 -2.03 -1.77
N GLY A 267 6.35 -2.34 -2.08
CA GLY A 267 5.68 -3.53 -1.56
C GLY A 267 6.43 -4.82 -1.87
N ARG A 268 6.93 -4.99 -3.11
CA ARG A 268 7.72 -6.16 -3.51
C ARG A 268 9.11 -6.22 -2.88
N VAL A 269 9.79 -5.09 -2.72
CA VAL A 269 11.07 -5.04 -2.00
C VAL A 269 10.88 -5.48 -0.55
N LEU A 270 9.82 -5.01 0.10
CA LEU A 270 9.49 -5.37 1.48
C LEU A 270 9.04 -6.84 1.60
N GLU A 271 8.31 -7.37 0.61
CA GLU A 271 7.98 -8.80 0.54
C GLU A 271 9.24 -9.67 0.59
N MET A 272 10.29 -9.30 -0.14
CA MET A 272 11.57 -10.02 -0.18
C MET A 272 12.33 -10.00 1.16
N LEU A 273 12.03 -9.04 2.04
CA LEU A 273 12.56 -9.03 3.41
C LEU A 273 11.87 -10.06 4.31
N ASN A 274 10.78 -10.70 3.87
CA ASN A 274 9.95 -11.59 4.66
C ASN A 274 9.50 -10.92 5.98
N LEU A 275 8.98 -9.69 5.88
CA LEU A 275 8.46 -8.97 7.04
C LEU A 275 7.35 -9.78 7.73
N LYS A 276 7.34 -9.75 9.06
CA LYS A 276 6.36 -10.48 9.89
C LYS A 276 5.88 -9.56 10.99
N SER A 277 4.61 -9.75 11.37
CA SER A 277 4.08 -9.11 12.59
C SER A 277 4.93 -9.48 13.81
N THR A 278 5.21 -8.49 14.66
CA THR A 278 6.00 -8.60 15.88
C THR A 278 5.15 -8.24 17.10
N PRO A 279 5.58 -8.59 18.33
CA PRO A 279 4.90 -8.16 19.54
C PRO A 279 4.88 -6.63 19.74
N ILE A 280 5.68 -5.86 19.00
CA ILE A 280 5.94 -4.43 19.22
C ILE A 280 5.68 -3.56 17.99
N ASN A 281 4.81 -4.02 17.08
CA ASN A 281 4.52 -3.26 15.86
C ASN A 281 4.15 -1.81 16.16
N THR A 282 4.77 -0.89 15.43
CA THR A 282 4.33 0.51 15.36
C THR A 282 3.21 0.62 14.31
N LYS A 283 2.39 1.67 14.40
CA LYS A 283 1.37 1.96 13.36
C LYS A 283 1.97 2.08 11.96
N GLY A 284 3.16 2.67 11.85
CA GLY A 284 3.89 2.77 10.57
C GLY A 284 4.31 1.39 10.04
N TYR A 285 4.73 0.48 10.92
CA TYR A 285 5.08 -0.87 10.51
C TYR A 285 3.86 -1.71 10.10
N GLU A 286 2.74 -1.59 10.80
CA GLU A 286 1.47 -2.24 10.42
C GLU A 286 1.02 -1.79 9.02
N THR A 287 1.21 -0.51 8.72
CA THR A 287 0.93 0.09 7.41
C THR A 287 1.79 -0.54 6.31
N LEU A 288 3.08 -0.80 6.58
CA LEU A 288 3.96 -1.52 5.66
C LEU A 288 3.59 -3.00 5.48
N LEU A 289 3.19 -3.69 6.54
CA LEU A 289 2.72 -5.08 6.44
C LEU A 289 1.48 -5.18 5.55
N ASN A 290 0.50 -4.28 5.74
CA ASN A 290 -0.70 -4.21 4.90
C ASN A 290 -0.34 -3.92 3.43
N LEU A 291 0.64 -3.03 3.18
CA LEU A 291 1.12 -2.77 1.82
C LEU A 291 1.71 -4.02 1.16
N VAL A 292 2.51 -4.81 1.89
CA VAL A 292 3.04 -6.09 1.41
C VAL A 292 1.89 -7.04 1.06
N GLU A 293 0.91 -7.20 1.94
CA GLU A 293 -0.26 -8.07 1.69
C GLU A 293 -1.04 -7.65 0.43
N ILE A 294 -1.28 -6.34 0.25
CA ILE A 294 -1.99 -5.82 -0.92
C ILE A 294 -1.21 -6.07 -2.21
N THR A 295 0.12 -5.92 -2.19
CA THR A 295 0.96 -6.00 -3.39
C THR A 295 1.41 -7.42 -3.76
N ALA A 296 1.49 -8.33 -2.78
CA ALA A 296 1.89 -9.73 -2.98
C ALA A 296 0.85 -10.56 -3.74
N GLU A 297 -0.44 -10.22 -3.60
CA GLU A 297 -1.54 -10.88 -4.31
C GLU A 297 -1.55 -10.59 -5.82
N ASP A 298 -0.93 -9.49 -6.24
CA ASP A 298 -0.83 -9.14 -7.64
C ASP A 298 0.31 -9.90 -8.35
N SER A 299 0.00 -10.41 -9.54
CA SER A 299 0.97 -11.17 -10.33
C SER A 299 2.22 -10.33 -10.67
N PHE A 300 3.39 -10.98 -10.70
CA PHE A 300 4.60 -10.32 -11.19
C PHE A 300 4.45 -9.81 -12.64
N ASP A 301 3.63 -10.47 -13.45
CA ASP A 301 3.37 -10.04 -14.84
C ASP A 301 2.63 -8.69 -14.91
N LEU A 302 1.74 -8.40 -13.95
CA LEU A 302 1.12 -7.07 -13.82
C LEU A 302 2.19 -6.02 -13.51
N TYR A 303 3.00 -6.26 -12.47
CA TYR A 303 4.07 -5.35 -12.07
C TYR A 303 5.10 -5.12 -13.18
N TYR A 304 5.51 -6.19 -13.84
CA TYR A 304 6.41 -6.11 -14.99
C TYR A 304 5.78 -5.35 -16.15
N GLY A 305 4.47 -5.49 -16.38
CA GLY A 305 3.71 -4.70 -17.34
C GLY A 305 3.72 -3.19 -17.01
N LEU A 306 3.59 -2.82 -15.73
CA LEU A 306 3.72 -1.42 -15.28
C LEU A 306 5.10 -0.85 -15.63
N PHE A 307 6.15 -1.63 -15.44
CA PHE A 307 7.52 -1.22 -15.79
C PHE A 307 7.74 -1.11 -17.30
N MET A 308 7.34 -2.15 -18.04
CA MET A 308 7.65 -2.29 -19.47
C MET A 308 6.93 -1.30 -20.37
N TYR A 309 5.66 -1.01 -20.04
CA TYR A 309 4.76 -0.26 -20.91
C TYR A 309 4.47 1.15 -20.42
N ASN A 310 5.16 1.59 -19.37
CA ASN A 310 5.15 2.98 -18.92
C ASN A 310 6.57 3.54 -18.98
N LYS A 311 6.83 4.44 -19.94
CA LYS A 311 8.15 5.05 -20.14
C LYS A 311 8.68 5.78 -18.91
N SER A 312 7.79 6.30 -18.06
CA SER A 312 8.14 7.03 -16.84
C SER A 312 8.52 6.11 -15.68
N ALA A 313 8.19 4.81 -15.74
CA ALA A 313 8.49 3.87 -14.67
C ALA A 313 10.00 3.61 -14.51
N MET A 314 10.76 3.61 -15.62
CA MET A 314 12.22 3.45 -15.58
C MET A 314 12.89 4.62 -14.83
N GLU A 315 12.51 5.85 -15.18
CA GLU A 315 13.00 7.06 -14.48
C GLU A 315 12.68 7.00 -12.99
N MET A 316 11.44 6.60 -12.65
CA MET A 316 11.03 6.48 -11.24
C MET A 316 11.81 5.39 -10.48
N LEU A 317 12.14 4.27 -11.13
CA LEU A 317 12.96 3.23 -10.53
C LEU A 317 14.40 3.72 -10.26
N GLU A 318 15.00 4.43 -11.20
CA GLU A 318 16.34 5.02 -11.05
C GLU A 318 16.35 6.11 -9.97
N ARG A 319 15.33 6.97 -9.91
CA ARG A 319 15.21 7.98 -8.85
C ARG A 319 15.04 7.35 -7.47
N LEU A 320 14.30 6.26 -7.36
CA LEU A 320 14.15 5.53 -6.10
C LEU A 320 15.48 4.92 -5.64
N ASP A 321 16.24 4.36 -6.57
CA ASP A 321 17.59 3.84 -6.33
C ASP A 321 18.54 4.94 -5.84
N LEU A 322 18.60 6.07 -6.54
CA LEU A 322 19.39 7.23 -6.15
C LEU A 322 18.99 7.79 -4.77
N ALA A 323 17.68 7.81 -4.45
CA ALA A 323 17.19 8.22 -3.15
C ALA A 323 17.67 7.28 -2.02
N PHE A 324 17.67 5.97 -2.29
CA PHE A 324 18.20 4.96 -1.37
C PHE A 324 19.72 5.12 -1.17
N GLU A 325 20.49 5.26 -2.25
CA GLU A 325 21.93 5.50 -2.18
C GLU A 325 22.27 6.80 -1.44
N ALA A 326 21.52 7.87 -1.68
CA ALA A 326 21.70 9.14 -1.00
C ALA A 326 21.49 9.01 0.52
N LEU A 327 20.45 8.28 0.96
CA LEU A 327 20.23 8.01 2.39
C LEU A 327 21.36 7.16 2.98
N ARG A 328 21.78 6.12 2.27
CA ARG A 328 22.88 5.25 2.68
C ARG A 328 24.18 6.04 2.86
N ASN A 329 24.52 6.88 1.89
CA ASN A 329 25.69 7.76 1.95
C ASN A 329 25.63 8.76 3.13
N GLU A 330 24.45 9.28 3.44
CA GLU A 330 24.25 10.16 4.61
C GLU A 330 24.52 9.41 5.93
N LEU A 331 24.01 8.18 6.09
CA LEU A 331 24.27 7.34 7.26
C LEU A 331 25.76 7.04 7.43
N PHE A 332 26.43 6.54 6.37
CA PHE A 332 27.85 6.20 6.44
C PHE A 332 28.75 7.42 6.58
N GLY A 333 28.39 8.54 5.96
CA GLY A 333 29.10 9.81 6.09
C GLY A 333 29.16 10.29 7.54
N ARG A 334 28.02 10.23 8.25
CA ARG A 334 27.98 10.54 9.69
C ARG A 334 28.72 9.51 10.52
N LEU A 335 28.62 8.22 10.21
CA LEU A 335 29.35 7.15 10.94
C LEU A 335 30.85 7.37 10.86
N HIS A 336 31.38 7.66 9.68
CA HIS A 336 32.79 8.00 9.49
C HIS A 336 33.19 9.25 10.29
N GLY A 337 32.31 10.26 10.36
CA GLY A 337 32.51 11.44 11.21
C GLY A 337 32.63 11.09 12.70
N VAL A 338 31.72 10.25 13.21
CA VAL A 338 31.73 9.82 14.62
C VAL A 338 32.97 8.98 14.93
N VAL A 339 33.28 7.97 14.12
CA VAL A 339 34.47 7.11 14.30
C VAL A 339 35.75 7.95 14.26
N ARG A 340 35.84 8.88 13.29
CA ARG A 340 36.95 9.83 13.17
C ARG A 340 37.11 10.65 14.45
N ASN A 341 36.03 11.27 14.93
CA ASN A 341 36.07 12.11 16.13
C ASN A 341 36.46 11.30 17.38
N GLN A 342 35.94 10.08 17.54
CA GLN A 342 36.31 9.20 18.66
C GLN A 342 37.78 8.77 18.61
N LEU A 343 38.32 8.49 17.42
CA LEU A 343 39.74 8.18 17.24
C LEU A 343 40.62 9.40 17.54
N PHE A 344 40.28 10.58 17.02
CA PHE A 344 41.05 11.80 17.27
C PHE A 344 40.98 12.25 18.73
N ASP A 345 39.82 12.13 19.39
CA ASP A 345 39.68 12.44 20.82
C ASP A 345 40.49 11.49 21.70
N LYS A 346 40.57 10.20 21.34
CA LYS A 346 41.45 9.23 22.01
C LYS A 346 42.92 9.59 21.81
N VAL A 347 43.32 10.01 20.61
CA VAL A 347 44.70 10.46 20.32
C VAL A 347 45.03 11.77 21.03
N GLN A 348 44.09 12.72 21.12
CA GLN A 348 44.26 13.99 21.82
C GLN A 348 44.36 13.78 23.33
N LYS A 349 43.52 12.89 23.91
CA LYS A 349 43.61 12.49 25.33
C LYS A 349 44.91 11.73 25.62
N ALA A 350 45.35 10.85 24.72
CA ALA A 350 46.63 10.16 24.84
C ALA A 350 47.81 11.14 24.79
N LYS A 351 47.83 12.07 23.82
CA LYS A 351 48.84 13.15 23.74
C LYS A 351 48.83 14.04 24.98
N ASN A 352 47.67 14.47 25.46
CA ASN A 352 47.57 15.27 26.67
C ASN A 352 48.01 14.50 27.93
N SER A 353 47.86 13.17 27.97
CA SER A 353 48.40 12.34 29.06
C SER A 353 49.93 12.16 28.98
N LEU A 354 50.50 12.13 27.76
CA LEU A 354 51.96 12.07 27.55
C LEU A 354 52.65 13.42 27.80
N PHE A 355 51.95 14.55 27.61
CA PHE A 355 52.50 15.90 27.83
C PHE A 355 52.27 16.45 29.24
N ASN A 356 51.55 15.75 30.13
CA ASN A 356 51.33 16.22 31.51
C ASN A 356 52.35 15.67 32.53
N GLY A 357 53.50 15.22 32.06
CA GLY A 357 54.65 14.81 32.87
C GLY A 357 55.89 15.65 32.55
N ASN A 358 55.84 16.96 32.79
CA ASN A 358 56.94 17.82 33.27
C ASN A 358 56.71 19.31 32.91
N GLY A 359 56.64 20.15 33.95
CA GLY A 359 57.31 21.45 33.99
C GLY A 359 56.77 22.64 33.15
N ALA A 360 56.16 23.59 33.86
CA ALA A 360 56.27 25.05 33.72
C ALA A 360 56.11 25.74 32.33
N GLY A 361 55.02 26.51 32.23
CA GLY A 361 54.96 27.88 31.66
C GLY A 361 55.27 28.09 30.17
N HIS A 362 54.25 28.44 29.37
CA HIS A 362 54.31 29.59 28.46
C HIS A 362 52.95 29.87 27.78
N ASN A 363 52.52 31.13 27.84
CA ASN A 363 51.44 31.71 27.04
C ASN A 363 51.79 31.67 25.55
N TRP A 364 50.89 31.17 24.70
CA TRP A 364 50.81 31.55 23.29
C TRP A 364 49.35 31.67 22.85
N THR A 365 48.97 32.90 22.52
CA THR A 365 47.80 33.26 21.72
C THR A 365 47.97 32.79 20.29
N GLN A 366 46.97 32.14 19.69
CA GLN A 366 46.78 32.20 18.24
C GLN A 366 45.32 32.01 17.83
N ASN A 367 44.84 33.00 17.09
CA ASN A 367 43.55 33.06 16.41
C ASN A 367 43.47 32.03 15.27
N GLY A 368 42.29 31.45 15.08
CA GLY A 368 41.95 30.67 13.88
C GLY A 368 40.44 30.58 13.74
N ALA A 369 39.90 31.34 12.78
CA ALA A 369 38.49 31.55 12.53
C ALA A 369 37.72 30.26 12.21
N ALA A 370 36.58 30.06 12.89
CA ALA A 370 35.57 29.08 12.51
C ALA A 370 34.33 29.81 11.99
N LEU A 371 33.92 29.44 10.78
CA LEU A 371 32.79 29.95 10.01
C LEU A 371 31.47 29.75 10.77
N GLN A 372 30.70 30.83 10.89
CA GLN A 372 29.32 30.84 11.39
C GLN A 372 28.38 30.19 10.36
N ALA A 373 27.68 29.14 10.78
CA ALA A 373 26.41 28.75 10.16
C ALA A 373 25.27 29.36 10.98
N THR A 374 24.55 30.27 10.35
CA THR A 374 23.35 30.95 10.87
C THR A 374 22.17 30.00 10.95
N SER A 375 21.61 29.80 12.15
CA SER A 375 20.22 29.39 12.33
C SER A 375 19.50 30.45 13.14
N LEU A 376 18.55 31.14 12.50
CA LEU A 376 17.60 32.05 13.13
C LEU A 376 16.69 31.26 14.07
N ALA A 377 16.99 31.30 15.36
CA ALA A 377 16.03 30.97 16.41
C ALA A 377 15.74 32.27 17.18
N THR A 378 14.46 32.65 17.18
CA THR A 378 13.88 33.75 17.94
C THR A 378 14.31 33.66 19.41
N LYS A 379 15.09 34.65 19.85
CA LYS A 379 15.50 34.82 21.25
C LYS A 379 14.29 35.15 22.12
N SER A 380 13.83 34.21 22.95
CA SER A 380 13.21 34.57 24.22
C SER A 380 14.33 34.80 25.23
N GLN A 381 14.37 35.99 25.80
CA GLN A 381 15.29 36.33 26.88
C GLN A 381 14.85 35.61 28.16
N ASP A 382 15.50 34.50 28.47
CA ASP A 382 15.77 34.11 29.86
C ASP A 382 17.01 33.21 29.84
N VAL A 383 18.16 33.78 30.23
CA VAL A 383 19.44 33.07 30.34
C VAL A 383 19.78 32.98 31.82
N THR A 384 19.14 32.04 32.51
CA THR A 384 19.63 31.47 33.76
C THR A 384 20.57 30.30 33.44
N GLN A 385 21.66 30.15 34.21
CA GLN A 385 22.73 29.23 33.87
C GLN A 385 22.31 27.74 34.01
N PRO A 386 22.76 26.82 33.13
CA PRO A 386 22.36 25.39 33.16
C PRO A 386 22.75 24.60 34.41
N TYR A 387 23.56 25.18 35.31
CA TYR A 387 24.10 24.49 36.49
C TYR A 387 23.17 24.57 37.71
N GLU A 388 22.39 25.65 37.89
CA GLU A 388 21.50 25.80 39.06
C GLU A 388 20.38 24.74 39.07
N TYR A 389 19.70 24.52 37.94
CA TYR A 389 18.54 23.60 37.88
C TYR A 389 18.85 22.12 38.14
N LYS A 390 20.10 21.67 37.92
CA LYS A 390 20.47 20.25 38.15
C LYS A 390 20.63 19.93 39.62
N ASP A 391 21.08 20.92 40.38
CA ASP A 391 21.29 20.78 41.81
C ASP A 391 19.94 20.76 42.54
N ASP A 392 18.99 21.61 42.13
CA ASP A 392 17.62 21.66 42.66
C ASP A 392 16.87 20.32 42.50
N LEU A 393 16.97 19.67 41.33
CA LEU A 393 16.30 18.38 41.08
C LEU A 393 16.77 17.28 42.04
N CYS A 394 18.04 17.28 42.42
CA CYS A 394 18.60 16.23 43.27
C CYS A 394 18.30 16.47 44.76
N GLU A 395 18.04 17.72 45.17
CA GLU A 395 17.60 18.08 46.53
C GLU A 395 16.20 17.58 46.84
N GLU A 396 15.32 17.52 45.84
CA GLU A 396 13.96 16.99 45.98
C GLU A 396 13.90 15.47 46.13
N HIS A 397 15.03 14.77 46.02
CA HIS A 397 15.17 13.33 46.21
C HIS A 397 14.11 12.48 45.44
N PRO A 398 14.03 12.63 44.10
CA PRO A 398 13.06 11.91 43.32
C PRO A 398 13.19 10.39 43.46
N GLU A 399 12.03 9.72 43.55
CA GLU A 399 11.96 8.26 43.57
C GLU A 399 12.37 7.64 42.23
N VAL A 400 12.06 8.34 41.13
CA VAL A 400 12.30 7.90 39.75
C VAL A 400 12.97 9.04 38.96
N ILE A 401 14.04 8.73 38.24
CA ILE A 401 14.65 9.60 37.24
C ILE A 401 14.35 9.02 35.85
N LEU A 402 13.56 9.75 35.06
CA LEU A 402 13.24 9.40 33.68
C LEU A 402 14.12 10.20 32.72
N LEU A 403 14.98 9.51 31.97
CA LEU A 403 15.83 10.10 30.93
C LEU A 403 15.10 10.18 29.60
N CYS A 404 14.64 11.40 29.28
CA CYS A 404 14.01 11.77 28.01
C CYS A 404 15.00 12.56 27.13
N THR A 405 16.13 11.95 26.77
CA THR A 405 17.21 12.58 25.98
C THR A 405 17.26 12.00 24.56
N SER A 406 18.00 12.65 23.65
CA SER A 406 18.31 12.02 22.37
C SER A 406 19.28 10.85 22.57
N ILE A 407 19.20 9.82 21.72
CA ILE A 407 20.11 8.66 21.77
C ILE A 407 21.58 9.14 21.80
N LEU A 408 21.91 10.12 20.96
CA LEU A 408 23.27 10.65 20.82
C LEU A 408 23.78 11.40 22.08
N SER A 409 22.90 12.00 22.87
CA SER A 409 23.28 12.82 24.04
C SER A 409 23.14 12.10 25.38
N THR A 410 22.51 10.93 25.41
CA THR A 410 22.15 10.22 26.65
C THR A 410 23.36 9.93 27.53
N GLU A 411 24.48 9.48 26.97
CA GLU A 411 25.70 9.21 27.75
C GLU A 411 26.25 10.47 28.43
N GLN A 412 26.27 11.59 27.70
CA GLN A 412 26.76 12.86 28.24
C GLN A 412 25.86 13.36 29.37
N VAL A 413 24.54 13.27 29.19
CA VAL A 413 23.57 13.67 30.22
C VAL A 413 23.72 12.79 31.46
N LEU A 414 23.76 11.47 31.30
CA LEU A 414 23.94 10.52 32.40
C LEU A 414 25.21 10.82 33.22
N LYS A 415 26.34 11.07 32.56
CA LYS A 415 27.62 11.41 33.22
C LYS A 415 27.58 12.75 33.95
N SER A 416 26.71 13.66 33.54
CA SER A 416 26.59 14.98 34.14
C SER A 416 25.69 15.03 35.37
N LEU A 417 24.99 13.92 35.70
CA LEU A 417 24.10 13.87 36.86
C LEU A 417 24.91 13.74 38.15
N PRO A 418 24.61 14.53 39.20
CA PRO A 418 25.29 14.41 40.50
C PRO A 418 24.72 13.22 41.29
N LEU A 419 25.02 11.99 40.85
CA LEU A 419 24.46 10.74 41.37
C LEU A 419 24.61 10.56 42.89
N GLN A 420 25.65 11.15 43.49
CA GLN A 420 25.91 11.07 44.93
C GLN A 420 24.84 11.76 45.79
N ARG A 421 24.05 12.67 45.19
CA ARG A 421 22.99 13.42 45.87
C ARG A 421 21.64 12.67 45.86
N LEU A 422 21.51 11.61 45.05
CA LEU A 422 20.27 10.84 44.93
C LEU A 422 20.20 9.72 45.97
N ARG A 423 18.98 9.31 46.32
CA ARG A 423 18.76 8.19 47.23
C ARG A 423 19.26 6.90 46.59
N ARG A 424 19.97 6.06 47.35
CA ARG A 424 20.53 4.81 46.81
C ARG A 424 19.50 3.90 46.15
N SER A 425 18.23 3.97 46.56
CA SER A 425 17.16 3.18 45.94
C SER A 425 16.64 3.77 44.63
N THR A 426 16.96 5.01 44.24
CA THR A 426 16.34 5.71 43.09
C THR A 426 16.33 4.84 41.83
N LEU A 427 15.18 4.85 41.14
CA LEU A 427 14.97 4.10 39.90
C LEU A 427 15.33 4.96 38.69
N PHE A 428 16.23 4.48 37.85
CA PHE A 428 16.56 5.11 36.57
C PHE A 428 15.78 4.43 35.45
N VAL A 429 15.14 5.27 34.64
CA VAL A 429 14.32 4.84 33.50
C VAL A 429 14.78 5.57 32.24
N ASP A 430 14.88 4.87 31.11
CA ASP A 430 15.03 5.50 29.81
C ASP A 430 13.80 5.24 28.92
N VAL A 431 13.59 6.12 27.93
CA VAL A 431 12.54 6.02 26.90
C VAL A 431 13.11 5.99 25.47
N LEU A 432 14.39 5.65 25.30
CA LEU A 432 15.04 5.66 23.99
C LEU A 432 14.46 4.60 23.05
N SER A 433 14.63 4.76 21.75
CA SER A 433 14.16 3.75 20.78
C SER A 433 15.13 2.58 20.55
N VAL A 434 16.23 2.54 21.29
CA VAL A 434 17.20 1.42 21.37
C VAL A 434 17.40 1.06 22.83
N LYS A 435 17.56 -0.23 23.18
CA LYS A 435 17.55 -0.71 24.57
C LYS A 435 18.89 -1.28 25.04
N GLU A 436 19.64 -1.97 24.20
CA GLU A 436 20.95 -2.51 24.59
C GLU A 436 21.95 -1.40 24.94
N PHE A 437 21.86 -0.27 24.23
CA PHE A 437 22.70 0.91 24.48
C PHE A 437 22.44 1.56 25.85
N PRO A 438 21.23 2.06 26.19
CA PRO A 438 20.98 2.63 27.51
C PRO A 438 21.17 1.62 28.64
N ARG A 439 20.80 0.34 28.44
CA ARG A 439 21.09 -0.74 29.40
C ARG A 439 22.58 -0.81 29.73
N SER A 440 23.44 -0.82 28.71
CA SER A 440 24.89 -0.89 28.88
C SER A 440 25.44 0.35 29.58
N LEU A 441 24.97 1.54 29.20
CA LEU A 441 25.34 2.80 29.86
C LEU A 441 24.95 2.81 31.34
N PHE A 442 23.73 2.41 31.67
CA PHE A 442 23.25 2.36 33.04
C PHE A 442 24.05 1.37 33.88
N LEU A 443 24.30 0.16 33.37
CA LEU A 443 25.09 -0.83 34.09
C LEU A 443 26.55 -0.41 34.27
N GLN A 444 27.11 0.36 33.34
CA GLN A 444 28.49 0.86 33.40
C GLN A 444 28.65 2.04 34.36
N TYR A 445 27.74 3.02 34.32
CA TYR A 445 27.92 4.30 35.01
C TYR A 445 27.11 4.43 36.31
N LEU A 446 25.98 3.72 36.47
CA LEU A 446 25.18 3.79 37.69
C LEU A 446 25.69 2.81 38.75
N PRO A 447 25.97 3.29 39.98
CA PRO A 447 26.31 2.42 41.11
C PRO A 447 25.35 1.22 41.28
N PRO A 448 25.84 0.05 41.73
CA PRO A 448 25.04 -1.19 41.82
C PRO A 448 23.78 -1.11 42.68
N TYR A 449 23.73 -0.13 43.59
CA TYR A 449 22.59 0.05 44.48
C TYR A 449 21.38 0.71 43.81
N PHE A 450 21.54 1.42 42.69
CA PHE A 450 20.40 2.04 41.97
C PHE A 450 19.63 1.01 41.14
N ASP A 451 18.31 1.23 41.04
CA ASP A 451 17.44 0.44 40.17
C ASP A 451 17.49 0.95 38.72
N VAL A 452 17.30 0.05 37.76
CA VAL A 452 17.35 0.28 36.32
C VAL A 452 16.19 -0.43 35.65
N LEU A 453 15.39 0.34 34.93
CA LEU A 453 14.28 -0.11 34.09
C LEU A 453 14.44 0.51 32.71
N CYS A 454 14.53 -0.31 31.68
CA CYS A 454 14.56 0.19 30.31
C CYS A 454 13.15 0.15 29.73
N THR A 455 12.65 1.25 29.15
CA THR A 455 11.28 1.30 28.60
C THR A 455 11.23 1.91 27.21
N HIS A 456 10.29 1.53 26.37
CA HIS A 456 10.08 2.18 25.08
C HIS A 456 8.58 2.20 24.75
N PRO A 457 7.94 3.38 24.78
CA PRO A 457 6.66 3.55 24.11
C PRO A 457 6.86 3.35 22.61
N MET A 458 6.23 2.34 22.00
CA MET A 458 6.33 2.07 20.55
C MET A 458 5.45 3.03 19.73
N PHE A 459 5.31 4.26 20.23
CA PHE A 459 4.48 5.32 19.71
C PHE A 459 5.09 6.68 20.08
N GLY A 460 5.06 7.61 19.13
CA GLY A 460 5.41 9.01 19.32
C GLY A 460 4.17 9.91 19.47
N PRO A 461 4.38 11.24 19.57
CA PRO A 461 3.32 12.24 19.73
C PRO A 461 2.19 12.10 18.69
N GLU A 462 2.54 11.85 17.43
CA GLU A 462 1.55 11.69 16.36
C GLU A 462 0.72 10.41 16.47
N SER A 463 1.38 9.28 16.73
CA SER A 463 0.68 7.99 16.86
C SER A 463 -0.16 7.89 18.14
N GLY A 464 0.22 8.64 19.20
CA GLY A 464 -0.43 8.67 20.51
C GLY A 464 -1.39 9.85 20.72
N LYS A 465 -1.63 10.70 19.72
CA LYS A 465 -2.44 11.93 19.86
C LYS A 465 -3.88 11.70 20.31
N ASN A 466 -4.43 10.52 20.02
CA ASN A 466 -5.80 10.12 20.38
C ASN A 466 -5.85 9.19 21.61
N GLY A 467 -4.82 9.21 22.45
CA GLY A 467 -4.66 8.32 23.61
C GLY A 467 -3.76 7.12 23.35
N TRP A 468 -3.42 6.40 24.42
CA TRP A 468 -2.44 5.30 24.40
C TRP A 468 -3.06 3.90 24.49
N ASN A 469 -4.38 3.82 24.51
CA ASN A 469 -5.12 2.58 24.62
C ASN A 469 -4.75 1.60 23.48
N GLY A 470 -4.31 0.40 23.86
CA GLY A 470 -3.86 -0.66 22.95
C GLY A 470 -2.48 -0.45 22.34
N LEU A 471 -1.83 0.71 22.53
CA LEU A 471 -0.50 0.95 21.98
C LEU A 471 0.56 0.17 22.75
N PRO A 472 1.57 -0.42 22.08
CA PRO A 472 2.58 -1.22 22.75
C PRO A 472 3.50 -0.34 23.61
N PHE A 473 3.69 -0.74 24.86
CA PHE A 473 4.68 -0.16 25.76
C PHE A 473 5.63 -1.26 26.22
N VAL A 474 6.88 -1.18 25.78
CA VAL A 474 7.89 -2.21 26.03
C VAL A 474 8.67 -1.88 27.29
N TYR A 475 9.00 -2.88 28.10
CA TYR A 475 9.88 -2.68 29.25
C TYR A 475 10.75 -3.91 29.56
N ASP A 476 11.92 -3.65 30.15
CA ASP A 476 12.86 -4.64 30.68
C ASP A 476 13.31 -4.22 32.10
N LYS A 477 13.04 -5.06 33.10
CA LYS A 477 13.48 -4.85 34.49
C LYS A 477 14.94 -5.28 34.66
N VAL A 478 15.86 -4.49 34.10
CA VAL A 478 17.30 -4.78 34.03
C VAL A 478 17.94 -5.02 35.40
N ARG A 479 17.66 -4.15 36.37
CA ARG A 479 18.18 -4.27 37.74
C ARG A 479 17.18 -3.66 38.71
N VAL A 480 16.38 -4.48 39.38
CA VAL A 480 15.49 -4.02 40.45
C VAL A 480 15.82 -4.80 41.72
N GLY A 481 16.07 -4.11 42.83
CA GLY A 481 16.34 -4.77 44.11
C GLY A 481 15.15 -5.57 44.62
N SER A 482 15.42 -6.62 45.40
CA SER A 482 14.41 -7.54 45.92
C SER A 482 13.53 -6.97 47.04
N ASP A 483 13.86 -5.79 47.57
CA ASP A 483 13.09 -5.15 48.63
C ASP A 483 11.70 -4.76 48.12
N GLU A 484 10.65 -5.05 48.90
CA GLU A 484 9.24 -4.80 48.52
C GLU A 484 9.00 -3.35 48.08
N SER A 485 9.66 -2.39 48.75
CA SER A 485 9.55 -0.96 48.41
C SER A 485 10.10 -0.62 47.02
N ARG A 486 11.14 -1.33 46.55
CA ARG A 486 11.80 -1.11 45.25
C ARG A 486 10.98 -1.72 44.13
N VAL A 487 10.53 -2.96 44.34
CA VAL A 487 9.60 -3.66 43.43
C VAL A 487 8.32 -2.83 43.28
N SER A 488 7.71 -2.41 44.39
CA SER A 488 6.52 -1.56 44.39
C SER A 488 6.73 -0.27 43.61
N ARG A 489 7.89 0.40 43.75
CA ARG A 489 8.17 1.63 43.00
C ARG A 489 8.25 1.38 41.50
N CYS A 490 8.93 0.31 41.07
CA CYS A 490 9.02 -0.07 39.66
C CYS A 490 7.63 -0.38 39.09
N ASP A 491 6.83 -1.17 39.81
CA ASP A 491 5.49 -1.54 39.38
C ASP A 491 4.55 -0.33 39.34
N ARG A 492 4.61 0.58 40.32
CA ARG A 492 3.86 1.85 40.30
C ARG A 492 4.20 2.70 39.08
N PHE A 493 5.47 2.73 38.65
CA PHE A 493 5.86 3.46 37.46
C PHE A 493 5.28 2.83 36.19
N LEU A 494 5.36 1.51 36.04
CA LEU A 494 4.77 0.79 34.90
C LEU A 494 3.23 0.92 34.86
N ASP A 495 2.60 0.93 36.03
CA ASP A 495 1.15 1.08 36.21
C ASP A 495 0.62 2.43 35.69
N ILE A 496 1.46 3.47 35.57
CA ILE A 496 1.10 4.73 34.90
C ILE A 496 0.65 4.44 33.46
N PHE A 497 1.44 3.67 32.70
CA PHE A 497 1.13 3.35 31.31
C PHE A 497 0.04 2.30 31.19
N ALA A 498 0.00 1.32 32.10
CA ALA A 498 -1.05 0.31 32.10
C ALA A 498 -2.44 0.92 32.31
N ARG A 499 -2.57 1.92 33.20
CA ARG A 499 -3.84 2.63 33.45
C ARG A 499 -4.31 3.48 32.28
N GLU A 500 -3.40 3.98 31.46
CA GLU A 500 -3.72 4.66 30.19
C GLU A 500 -4.12 3.69 29.08
N GLY A 501 -4.17 2.38 29.38
CA GLY A 501 -4.61 1.33 28.47
C GLY A 501 -3.52 0.81 27.54
N CYS A 502 -2.24 1.16 27.77
CA CYS A 502 -1.14 0.62 26.98
C CYS A 502 -1.12 -0.92 27.04
N ARG A 503 -0.78 -1.54 25.91
CA ARG A 503 -0.45 -2.96 25.86
C ARG A 503 0.98 -3.13 26.39
N MET A 504 1.08 -3.50 27.67
CA MET A 504 2.36 -3.69 28.34
C MET A 504 3.05 -4.96 27.81
N VAL A 505 4.29 -4.82 27.35
CA VAL A 505 5.07 -5.93 26.76
C VAL A 505 6.43 -6.03 27.47
N GLU A 506 6.59 -7.06 28.29
CA GLU A 506 7.88 -7.37 28.91
C GLU A 506 8.75 -8.19 27.95
N MET A 507 9.96 -7.71 27.68
CA MET A 507 10.97 -8.45 26.92
C MET A 507 12.36 -7.93 27.23
N SER A 508 13.39 -8.72 26.93
CA SER A 508 14.76 -8.27 27.13
C SER A 508 15.14 -7.13 26.18
N CYS A 509 16.11 -6.31 26.59
CA CYS A 509 16.66 -5.25 25.74
C CYS A 509 17.18 -5.76 24.38
N ALA A 510 17.76 -6.97 24.35
CA ALA A 510 18.28 -7.56 23.12
C ALA A 510 17.14 -8.02 22.17
N GLU A 511 16.08 -8.63 22.72
CA GLU A 511 14.89 -9.01 21.94
C GLU A 511 14.18 -7.77 21.37
N HIS A 512 14.07 -6.71 22.17
CA HIS A 512 13.53 -5.44 21.70
C HIS A 512 14.33 -4.93 20.50
N ASP A 513 15.66 -4.80 20.62
CA ASP A 513 16.47 -4.21 19.56
C ASP A 513 16.46 -5.07 18.29
N TRP A 514 16.40 -6.40 18.42
CA TRP A 514 16.20 -7.29 17.29
C TRP A 514 14.87 -7.00 16.55
N HIS A 515 13.76 -6.90 17.28
CA HIS A 515 12.46 -6.56 16.70
C HIS A 515 12.43 -5.13 16.12
N ALA A 516 12.98 -4.15 16.82
CA ALA A 516 13.00 -2.74 16.41
C ALA A 516 13.81 -2.53 15.12
N ALA A 517 14.88 -3.30 14.90
CA ALA A 517 15.63 -3.26 13.65
C ALA A 517 14.78 -3.74 12.46
N GLY A 518 14.07 -4.87 12.61
CA GLY A 518 13.22 -5.43 11.55
C GLY A 518 11.89 -4.70 11.33
N SER A 519 11.53 -3.76 12.23
CA SER A 519 10.27 -3.03 12.19
C SER A 519 10.46 -1.53 12.13
N GLN A 520 10.73 -0.87 13.26
CA GLN A 520 10.89 0.57 13.38
C GLN A 520 11.99 1.11 12.46
N PHE A 521 13.17 0.49 12.44
CA PHE A 521 14.27 0.96 11.60
C PHE A 521 13.92 0.87 10.10
N ILE A 522 13.41 -0.28 9.62
CA ILE A 522 12.92 -0.43 8.24
C ILE A 522 11.84 0.61 7.89
N THR A 523 10.92 0.86 8.82
CA THR A 523 9.84 1.85 8.65
C THR A 523 10.41 3.25 8.41
N HIS A 524 11.38 3.67 9.24
CA HIS A 524 12.07 4.95 9.05
C HIS A 524 12.92 4.98 7.79
N THR A 525 13.67 3.92 7.50
CA THR A 525 14.48 3.85 6.28
C THR A 525 13.59 4.05 5.07
N MET A 526 12.46 3.33 4.98
CA MET A 526 11.57 3.48 3.84
C MET A 526 10.91 4.86 3.77
N GLY A 527 10.41 5.38 4.89
CA GLY A 527 9.84 6.73 4.93
C GLY A 527 10.83 7.80 4.44
N ARG A 528 12.10 7.73 4.88
CA ARG A 528 13.17 8.64 4.47
C ARG A 528 13.61 8.49 3.01
N VAL A 529 13.59 7.26 2.48
CA VAL A 529 13.86 7.02 1.05
C VAL A 529 12.78 7.67 0.20
N LEU A 530 11.52 7.50 0.59
CA LEU A 530 10.38 8.05 -0.13
C LEU A 530 10.27 9.58 0.02
N GLU A 531 10.69 10.13 1.16
CA GLU A 531 10.89 11.57 1.35
C GLU A 531 11.94 12.10 0.36
N LYS A 532 13.11 11.45 0.26
CA LYS A 532 14.17 11.85 -0.69
C LYS A 532 13.77 11.68 -2.16
N LEU A 533 12.92 10.71 -2.46
CA LEU A 533 12.35 10.54 -3.81
C LEU A 533 11.47 11.75 -4.21
N GLY A 534 10.90 12.45 -3.22
CA GLY A 534 9.99 13.57 -3.40
C GLY A 534 8.59 13.09 -3.79
N LEU A 535 8.02 12.14 -3.02
CA LEU A 535 6.63 11.72 -3.24
C LEU A 535 5.64 12.86 -2.95
N GLU A 536 4.71 13.06 -3.88
CA GLU A 536 3.64 14.06 -3.79
C GLU A 536 2.28 13.40 -4.03
N SER A 537 1.23 13.99 -3.48
CA SER A 537 -0.15 13.56 -3.77
C SER A 537 -0.48 13.77 -5.25
N THR A 538 -1.20 12.83 -5.85
CA THR A 538 -1.65 12.88 -7.25
C THR A 538 -3.17 12.96 -7.34
N PRO A 539 -3.75 13.38 -8.49
CA PRO A 539 -5.19 13.39 -8.69
C PRO A 539 -5.86 12.00 -8.73
N ILE A 540 -5.07 10.91 -8.71
CA ILE A 540 -5.53 9.54 -8.93
C ILE A 540 -4.95 8.56 -7.91
N ASN A 541 -4.74 9.03 -6.67
CA ASN A 541 -4.10 8.23 -5.63
C ASN A 541 -4.83 6.91 -5.39
N THR A 542 -4.06 5.82 -5.27
CA THR A 542 -4.60 4.55 -4.76
C THR A 542 -4.52 4.55 -3.24
N ARG A 543 -5.35 3.75 -2.56
CA ARG A 543 -5.23 3.54 -1.09
C ARG A 543 -3.84 3.07 -0.65
N GLY A 544 -3.19 2.25 -1.48
CA GLY A 544 -1.81 1.81 -1.23
C GLY A 544 -0.78 2.93 -1.36
N TYR A 545 -1.04 3.92 -2.21
CA TYR A 545 -0.18 5.10 -2.33
C TYR A 545 -0.42 6.11 -1.20
N GLU A 546 -1.66 6.31 -0.77
CA GLU A 546 -1.98 7.14 0.41
C GLU A 546 -1.28 6.63 1.68
N THR A 547 -1.22 5.29 1.82
CA THR A 547 -0.44 4.58 2.84
C THR A 547 1.04 5.00 2.83
N LEU A 548 1.66 5.13 1.65
CA LEU A 548 3.05 5.59 1.53
C LEU A 548 3.21 7.08 1.84
N LEU A 549 2.27 7.93 1.41
CA LEU A 549 2.29 9.35 1.74
C LEU A 549 2.21 9.58 3.25
N ASN A 550 1.29 8.87 3.92
CA ASN A 550 1.16 8.90 5.38
C ASN A 550 2.43 8.40 6.08
N LEU A 551 3.12 7.39 5.53
CA LEU A 551 4.39 6.92 6.07
C LEU A 551 5.48 8.00 5.98
N VAL A 552 5.56 8.71 4.86
CA VAL A 552 6.51 9.83 4.68
C VAL A 552 6.21 10.92 5.71
N GLU A 553 4.95 11.36 5.84
CA GLU A 553 4.58 12.41 6.80
C GLU A 553 4.93 12.03 8.25
N ASN A 554 4.60 10.80 8.66
CA ASN A 554 4.88 10.31 10.01
C ASN A 554 6.37 10.20 10.31
N THR A 555 7.20 9.82 9.33
CA THR A 555 8.65 9.63 9.52
C THR A 555 9.45 10.92 9.33
N ALA A 556 8.94 11.86 8.53
CA ALA A 556 9.51 13.19 8.32
C ALA A 556 9.38 14.07 9.57
N GLY A 557 8.32 13.86 10.37
CA GLY A 557 8.13 14.53 11.66
C GLY A 557 9.20 14.21 12.70
N ASP A 558 9.83 13.05 12.61
CA ASP A 558 10.93 12.67 13.51
C ASP A 558 12.25 13.34 13.10
N SER A 559 13.17 13.51 14.06
CA SER A 559 14.50 14.05 13.74
C SER A 559 15.36 13.02 12.99
N PHE A 560 16.25 13.48 12.09
CA PHE A 560 17.24 12.59 11.49
C PHE A 560 18.17 11.99 12.55
N ASP A 561 18.44 12.69 13.65
CA ASP A 561 19.28 12.20 14.75
C ASP A 561 18.67 10.99 15.46
N LEU A 562 17.34 10.90 15.56
CA LEU A 562 16.65 9.70 16.04
C LEU A 562 16.93 8.52 15.11
N TYR A 563 16.66 8.70 13.81
CA TYR A 563 16.90 7.67 12.80
C TYR A 563 18.36 7.21 12.76
N TYR A 564 19.29 8.16 12.80
CA TYR A 564 20.71 7.89 12.86
C TYR A 564 21.10 7.17 14.16
N GLY A 565 20.47 7.52 15.28
CA GLY A 565 20.64 6.81 16.56
C GLY A 565 20.18 5.35 16.49
N LEU A 566 19.05 5.07 15.83
CA LEU A 566 18.58 3.70 15.56
C LEU A 566 19.63 2.91 14.76
N PHE A 567 20.20 3.51 13.72
CA PHE A 567 21.25 2.88 12.92
C PHE A 567 22.53 2.61 13.73
N MET A 568 22.99 3.61 14.48
CA MET A 568 24.27 3.58 15.19
C MET A 568 24.29 2.65 16.40
N TYR A 569 23.19 2.58 17.13
CA TYR A 569 23.13 1.96 18.46
C TYR A 569 22.30 0.68 18.51
N ASN A 570 21.79 0.21 17.36
CA ASN A 570 21.21 -1.11 17.21
C ASN A 570 22.10 -1.97 16.30
N ALA A 571 22.73 -3.00 16.87
CA ALA A 571 23.67 -3.86 16.14
C ALA A 571 23.03 -4.58 14.93
N ASN A 572 21.71 -4.76 14.96
CA ASN A 572 20.97 -5.46 13.90
C ASN A 572 20.60 -4.53 12.73
N ALA A 573 20.70 -3.20 12.88
CA ALA A 573 20.25 -2.25 11.86
C ALA A 573 21.06 -2.33 10.56
N MET A 574 22.36 -2.58 10.66
CA MET A 574 23.24 -2.71 9.49
C MET A 574 22.85 -3.90 8.61
N GLU A 575 22.56 -5.06 9.21
CA GLU A 575 22.08 -6.25 8.48
C GLU A 575 20.75 -5.95 7.77
N GLN A 576 19.82 -5.24 8.43
CA GLN A 576 18.54 -4.88 7.83
C GLN A 576 18.71 -3.92 6.64
N LEU A 577 19.64 -2.97 6.72
CA LEU A 577 19.96 -2.06 5.63
C LEU A 577 20.56 -2.80 4.42
N GLU A 578 21.48 -3.73 4.64
CA GLU A 578 22.08 -4.56 3.58
C GLU A 578 21.06 -5.50 2.93
N ARG A 579 20.17 -6.10 3.74
CA ARG A 579 19.08 -6.94 3.21
C ARG A 579 18.13 -6.13 2.34
N LEU A 580 17.82 -4.89 2.73
CA LEU A 580 16.98 -4.00 1.94
C LEU A 580 17.64 -3.62 0.61
N ASP A 581 18.93 -3.26 0.63
CA ASP A 581 19.74 -3.00 -0.57
C ASP A 581 19.77 -4.21 -1.52
N HIS A 582 19.98 -5.40 -0.98
CA HIS A 582 19.96 -6.64 -1.75
C HIS A 582 18.60 -6.91 -2.40
N SER A 583 17.50 -6.64 -1.69
CA SER A 583 16.14 -6.78 -2.23
C SER A 583 15.89 -5.81 -3.39
N PHE A 584 16.32 -4.54 -3.27
CA PHE A 584 16.25 -3.56 -4.35
C PHE A 584 17.02 -4.04 -5.59
N GLU A 585 18.27 -4.44 -5.42
CA GLU A 585 19.13 -4.91 -6.51
C GLU A 585 18.60 -6.19 -7.18
N SER A 586 18.05 -7.11 -6.40
CA SER A 586 17.44 -8.33 -6.91
C SER A 586 16.18 -8.04 -7.73
N LEU A 587 15.32 -7.13 -7.27
CA LEU A 587 14.12 -6.71 -8.00
C LEU A 587 14.48 -6.02 -9.32
N LYS A 588 15.46 -5.10 -9.31
CA LYS A 588 16.00 -4.46 -10.53
C LYS A 588 16.50 -5.52 -11.51
N LYS A 589 17.31 -6.48 -11.07
CA LYS A 589 17.80 -7.58 -11.92
C LYS A 589 16.66 -8.39 -12.54
N GLN A 590 15.58 -8.64 -11.82
CA GLN A 590 14.41 -9.34 -12.36
C GLN A 590 13.73 -8.54 -13.49
N LEU A 591 13.54 -7.23 -13.30
CA LEU A 591 12.94 -6.34 -14.30
C LEU A 591 13.81 -6.25 -15.57
N PHE A 592 15.09 -5.91 -15.42
CA PHE A 592 16.00 -5.76 -16.55
C PHE A 592 16.30 -7.09 -17.24
N GLY A 593 16.41 -8.19 -16.48
CA GLY A 593 16.61 -9.53 -17.04
C GLY A 593 15.49 -9.95 -17.99
N ARG A 594 14.22 -9.70 -17.62
CA ARG A 594 13.09 -9.95 -18.52
C ARG A 594 13.07 -8.99 -19.71
N LEU A 595 13.39 -7.70 -19.52
CA LEU A 595 13.46 -6.71 -20.60
C LEU A 595 14.47 -7.13 -21.68
N HIS A 596 15.68 -7.55 -21.29
CA HIS A 596 16.67 -8.09 -22.22
C HIS A 596 16.17 -9.35 -22.93
N GLY A 597 15.44 -10.22 -22.23
CA GLY A 597 14.80 -11.39 -22.83
C GLY A 597 13.77 -11.03 -23.91
N VAL A 598 12.95 -10.00 -23.68
CA VAL A 598 11.97 -9.50 -24.65
C VAL A 598 12.67 -8.85 -25.85
N LEU A 599 13.62 -7.95 -25.62
CA LEU A 599 14.38 -7.29 -26.68
C LEU A 599 15.16 -8.30 -27.54
N ARG A 600 15.78 -9.30 -26.92
CA ARG A 600 16.45 -10.39 -27.66
C ARG A 600 15.47 -11.16 -28.53
N LYS A 601 14.27 -11.49 -28.04
CA LYS A 601 13.24 -12.16 -28.85
C LYS A 601 12.74 -11.29 -30.00
N GLN A 602 12.59 -9.99 -29.80
CA GLN A 602 12.18 -9.07 -30.87
C GLN A 602 13.27 -8.87 -31.93
N LEU A 603 14.53 -8.76 -31.51
CA LEU A 603 15.67 -8.55 -32.42
C LEU A 603 16.09 -9.81 -33.17
N PHE A 604 16.03 -10.99 -32.54
CA PHE A 604 16.56 -12.24 -33.10
C PHE A 604 15.49 -13.30 -33.41
N GLY A 605 14.27 -13.18 -32.89
CA GLY A 605 13.18 -14.15 -33.13
C GLY A 605 12.57 -14.07 -34.54
N THR A 606 12.84 -13.00 -35.29
CA THR A 606 12.52 -12.91 -36.73
C THR A 606 13.51 -13.71 -37.59
N ALA A 607 14.74 -13.95 -37.13
CA ALA A 607 15.75 -14.69 -37.88
C ALA A 607 15.48 -16.21 -37.92
N GLU A 608 14.92 -16.78 -36.85
CA GLU A 608 14.60 -18.22 -36.78
C GLU A 608 13.36 -18.59 -37.63
N LYS A 609 12.43 -17.65 -37.85
CA LYS A 609 11.30 -17.87 -38.78
C LYS A 609 11.71 -17.89 -40.25
N PHE A 610 12.89 -17.38 -40.62
CA PHE A 610 13.39 -17.39 -42.00
C PHE A 610 14.18 -18.65 -42.39
N GLN A 611 14.52 -19.55 -41.44
CA GLN A 611 15.27 -20.77 -41.75
C GLN A 611 14.40 -22.01 -42.03
N VAL A 612 13.08 -21.95 -41.86
CA VAL A 612 12.17 -23.08 -42.14
C VAL A 612 11.59 -23.04 -43.57
N SER A 613 11.87 -22.01 -44.37
CA SER A 613 11.34 -21.86 -45.73
C SER A 613 12.43 -21.90 -46.81
N ARG A 614 13.25 -22.97 -46.81
CA ARG A 614 14.12 -23.30 -47.95
C ARG A 614 14.02 -24.79 -48.27
N GLU A 615 12.86 -25.19 -48.78
CA GLU A 615 12.78 -26.41 -49.58
C GLU A 615 13.70 -26.24 -50.81
N LYS A 616 14.64 -27.19 -50.97
CA LYS A 616 15.51 -27.28 -52.14
C LYS A 616 14.67 -27.65 -53.37
N PRO A 617 14.85 -27.00 -54.53
CA PRO A 617 14.24 -27.45 -55.76
C PRO A 617 14.95 -28.71 -56.27
N MET A 618 14.20 -29.81 -56.43
CA MET A 618 14.62 -31.00 -57.17
C MET A 618 14.47 -30.77 -58.68
N LEU A 619 15.52 -31.07 -59.45
CA LEU A 619 15.49 -31.42 -60.88
C LEU A 619 16.58 -32.49 -61.16
N PRO A 620 16.46 -33.33 -62.21
CA PRO A 620 16.58 -34.78 -62.03
C PRO A 620 17.56 -35.50 -62.99
N LYS A 621 17.76 -36.82 -62.73
CA LYS A 621 18.26 -37.91 -63.62
C LYS A 621 19.78 -37.90 -63.92
N LEU A 622 20.52 -39.02 -64.09
CA LEU A 622 20.24 -40.44 -64.34
C LEU A 622 21.55 -41.26 -64.11
N SER A 623 21.45 -42.47 -63.52
CA SER A 623 22.27 -43.70 -63.79
C SER A 623 23.81 -43.69 -63.52
N GLN A 624 24.54 -44.72 -63.10
CA GLN A 624 24.40 -46.19 -63.11
C GLN A 624 25.21 -46.84 -61.96
N SER A 625 24.66 -47.93 -61.41
CA SER A 625 25.29 -49.23 -61.05
C SER A 625 26.71 -49.33 -60.46
N SER A 626 26.81 -49.96 -59.28
CA SER A 626 27.57 -51.19 -58.93
C SER A 626 27.86 -51.16 -57.41
N ALA A 627 27.23 -51.99 -56.58
CA ALA A 627 27.48 -53.41 -56.27
C ALA A 627 28.67 -53.68 -55.33
N ALA A 628 28.37 -54.43 -54.25
CA ALA A 628 29.23 -55.28 -53.41
C ALA A 628 30.16 -54.57 -52.38
N LEU A 629 29.92 -54.66 -51.05
CA LEU A 629 30.06 -55.77 -50.07
C LEU A 629 31.32 -55.56 -49.17
N PRO A 630 31.47 -56.20 -47.98
CA PRO A 630 31.38 -55.50 -46.69
C PRO A 630 32.53 -55.82 -45.69
N SER A 631 32.29 -55.47 -44.41
CA SER A 631 32.97 -55.96 -43.18
C SER A 631 34.34 -55.30 -42.88
N SER A 632 34.81 -55.13 -41.65
CA SER A 632 34.55 -55.80 -40.37
C SER A 632 35.17 -54.99 -39.21
N SER A 633 34.79 -55.34 -37.95
CA SER A 633 35.65 -55.44 -36.74
C SER A 633 36.40 -54.19 -36.24
N ASP A 634 36.59 -53.88 -34.96
CA ASP A 634 36.44 -54.67 -33.74
C ASP A 634 36.51 -53.75 -32.50
N THR A 635 35.85 -54.21 -31.43
CA THR A 635 36.16 -54.09 -29.99
C THR A 635 37.19 -53.05 -29.47
N LEU A 636 36.82 -52.35 -28.39
CA LEU A 636 37.28 -52.65 -27.02
C LEU A 636 36.74 -51.65 -25.97
N HIS A 637 36.09 -52.22 -24.96
CA HIS A 637 35.73 -51.61 -23.68
C HIS A 637 36.94 -51.55 -22.75
N VAL A 638 37.14 -50.45 -22.01
CA VAL A 638 37.80 -50.45 -20.70
C VAL A 638 37.11 -49.45 -19.75
N GLN A 639 36.53 -50.01 -18.69
CA GLN A 639 36.10 -49.45 -17.40
C GLN A 639 37.27 -48.76 -16.64
N ASN A 640 37.14 -47.87 -15.65
CA ASN A 640 36.27 -47.85 -14.48
C ASN A 640 36.47 -46.55 -13.66
N ASN A 641 35.52 -46.32 -12.76
CA ASN A 641 35.44 -45.41 -11.60
C ASN A 641 34.97 -43.97 -11.82
#